data_AF-A0A9X4KIP6-F1
#
_entry.id   AF-A0A9X4KIP6-F1
#
_cell.length_a   1.000
_cell.length_b   1.000
_cell.length_c   1.000
_cell.angle_alpha   90.00
_cell.angle_beta   90.00
_cell.angle_gamma   90.00
#
_symmetry.space_group_name_H-M   'P 1'
#
loop_
_entity.id
_entity.type
_entity.pdbx_description
1 polymer ?
#
loop_
_entity_poly.entity_id
_entity_poly.type
_entity_poly.pdbx_seq_one_letter_code
_entity_poly.pdbx_strand_id
1 'polypeptide(L)'
;MMRIMTKPTAVALSLALLVPVASVAGKAEVANADPIVAGSDWRAIDTTMAVAPGSALDLSFLNDAPAGDKGFVQIDADGDYVFEDEPAKKVKFYGGNLNGSYGTDPTHAEMVVIADRLAAMGYNVVRYSSVDQNYDWAKGLMAKPTSTTVTLNAAKLDNFEYFNALLKARGIYIDMDILAYADFSGVPSLNTYGATASKYLATLMPDGIAIWKSFASQLLSHVNPYTGLALKDDPQLMGLSPVNESLLYNASFSDANFNNWIKTDFNAYLTGKGLPTVSTFPTSFWSPSGVRDLMTAYFTEKQFAANGDMKSYLKNVVGVRAPIGGINYINDSLANYWRTQADVQETHLYNGLVNGRGVFTYNPLTHPRYSTVFDPATAASYAPQYGSSIIKNYIPALALGQLYRKPFALTEFNQEFPTDGRDELGLISSAAGAYNGWDMMNRFDFSSRVNEAVNEAPLGGAISFDSVTDTLATMSEYQSALLFRRGHVAESEPKFVIVRDKNWVTTHGSATENQDQERNRMMIPHLFKTVTVYADHPAAPYAIYKITPDLTPADIEAGDIPSANEITITNAMTMKEVAETFIDALDDAGLKASMKDALDDDLLVSDTGELAFDLNTNTYLINTPYAAAAVGTLDGSGYELGAVTLRGDLAHGTVSALSLDDEPLDESGRILLAYTTDAAGTGEYEVTSGGLTTYHQGTLPTLVKYGLGEFKLDTTRTPSAYKAYKLAQNGVRLAEVPVTVTGTTISVPLETDKGYAFELVYDPVTGTDLTAPTVPSGVAAVSDTAAKVELSWTKSTDNVGVSGYKLYRDGTQIASLNGNVTRYVDKSVTGLTTYHYVVKAFDPSGNVSAGSGPTAVTTSDLLFKEQFESGTAAGWTVASSWGNFSVVSNGGSYVYLADNFDKGGSKSTAGDAGWTNYSVEAKIKADQWQSLYGRIGLVARFADKDNYYYVYYDNNLGQLTLRKVVGGTESTVASTSLTLSTGAQHLFKLELNGSAMKAYVDGTLKINATDASLASGKIGVYTHFAQAYFDDVVVKQV
;
A
#
# COMPACT_ATOMS: atom_id res chain seq x y z
N MET A 1 60.40 -22.75 -10.86
CA MET A 1 59.34 -23.46 -10.11
C MET A 1 59.27 -22.84 -8.72
N MET A 2 58.67 -21.67 -8.57
CA MET A 2 57.22 -21.39 -8.46
C MET A 2 56.62 -22.03 -7.19
N ARG A 3 56.54 -21.20 -6.13
CA ARG A 3 56.02 -21.46 -4.79
C ARG A 3 54.77 -20.59 -4.59
N ILE A 4 53.69 -21.26 -4.20
CA ILE A 4 52.85 -21.05 -3.01
C ILE A 4 52.55 -19.59 -2.57
N MET A 5 51.25 -19.30 -2.60
CA MET A 5 50.40 -18.47 -1.74
C MET A 5 51.04 -17.50 -0.72
N THR A 6 50.59 -16.24 -0.78
CA THR A 6 50.20 -15.42 0.38
C THR A 6 49.16 -14.37 -0.04
N LYS A 7 48.20 -14.05 0.85
CA LYS A 7 47.34 -12.86 0.77
C LYS A 7 48.19 -11.56 0.79
N PRO A 8 47.62 -10.41 0.39
CA PRO A 8 47.60 -9.32 1.39
C PRO A 8 46.35 -8.45 1.39
N THR A 9 46.22 -7.76 2.52
CA THR A 9 45.33 -6.68 2.92
C THR A 9 45.68 -5.32 2.27
N ALA A 10 44.68 -4.45 2.28
CA ALA A 10 44.58 -3.02 1.91
C ALA A 10 45.82 -2.11 2.00
N VAL A 11 45.90 -1.14 1.07
CA VAL A 11 46.17 0.31 1.30
C VAL A 11 45.52 1.13 0.15
N ALA A 12 44.85 2.23 0.50
CA ALA A 12 44.26 3.22 -0.39
C ALA A 12 45.31 4.23 -0.94
N LEU A 13 45.15 4.70 -2.18
CA LEU A 13 45.24 6.12 -2.55
C LEU A 13 44.88 6.37 -4.04
N SER A 14 43.99 7.33 -4.22
CA SER A 14 43.71 8.20 -5.39
C SER A 14 44.68 8.21 -6.58
N LEU A 15 44.13 8.25 -7.80
CA LEU A 15 44.45 9.32 -8.77
C LEU A 15 43.41 9.43 -9.90
N ALA A 16 42.95 10.66 -10.13
CA ALA A 16 42.02 11.10 -11.14
C ALA A 16 42.58 10.99 -12.58
N LEU A 17 41.69 10.79 -13.56
CA LEU A 17 41.99 10.94 -14.98
C LEU A 17 41.18 12.12 -15.55
N LEU A 18 41.94 13.16 -15.93
CA LEU A 18 41.49 14.40 -16.56
C LEU A 18 40.84 14.17 -17.93
N VAL A 19 39.78 14.92 -18.21
CA VAL A 19 39.30 15.31 -19.54
C VAL A 19 39.34 16.84 -19.60
N PRO A 20 39.78 17.49 -20.69
CA PRO A 20 40.27 18.86 -20.65
C PRO A 20 39.15 19.90 -20.56
N VAL A 21 39.39 20.85 -19.66
CA VAL A 21 38.63 22.07 -19.41
C VAL A 21 38.74 23.00 -20.61
N ALA A 22 37.62 23.29 -21.27
CA ALA A 22 37.43 24.58 -21.92
C ALA A 22 37.04 25.58 -20.82
N SER A 23 37.84 26.62 -20.67
CA SER A 23 37.75 27.63 -19.63
C SER A 23 36.43 28.40 -19.67
N VAL A 24 35.59 28.23 -18.65
CA VAL A 24 34.68 29.27 -18.19
C VAL A 24 35.30 29.85 -16.91
N ALA A 25 35.51 31.16 -16.92
CA ALA A 25 36.04 31.91 -15.79
C ALA A 25 35.20 31.65 -14.52
N GLY A 26 35.89 31.56 -13.38
CA GLY A 26 35.37 31.05 -12.12
C GLY A 26 34.08 31.71 -11.63
N LYS A 27 33.14 30.87 -11.22
CA LYS A 27 32.37 31.08 -10.00
C LYS A 27 32.74 29.93 -9.07
N ALA A 28 33.25 30.26 -7.87
CA ALA A 28 33.49 29.25 -6.85
C ALA A 28 32.19 28.52 -6.53
N GLU A 29 32.25 27.23 -6.24
CA GLU A 29 31.16 26.56 -5.52
C GLU A 29 31.03 27.25 -4.16
N VAL A 30 29.86 27.84 -3.90
CA VAL A 30 29.54 28.44 -2.61
C VAL A 30 28.43 27.57 -2.02
N ALA A 31 28.65 27.01 -0.84
CA ALA A 31 27.55 26.43 -0.07
C ALA A 31 26.53 27.55 0.18
N ASN A 32 25.27 27.32 -0.20
CA ASN A 32 24.25 28.35 -0.01
C ASN A 32 23.78 28.43 1.44
N ALA A 33 23.98 27.35 2.20
CA ALA A 33 23.63 27.23 3.61
C ALA A 33 24.64 26.34 4.34
N ASP A 34 24.85 26.62 5.63
CA ASP A 34 25.59 25.73 6.52
C ASP A 34 24.82 24.42 6.74
N PRO A 35 25.49 23.28 6.98
CA PRO A 35 24.81 22.02 7.32
C PRO A 35 23.86 22.14 8.49
N ILE A 36 22.65 21.60 8.35
CA ILE A 36 21.61 21.63 9.38
C ILE A 36 22.02 20.70 10.54
N VAL A 37 22.02 21.21 11.77
CA VAL A 37 22.41 20.47 12.96
C VAL A 37 21.40 20.66 14.10
N ALA A 38 21.32 19.68 15.00
CA ALA A 38 20.48 19.77 16.19
C ALA A 38 20.89 20.96 17.08
N GLY A 39 19.92 21.76 17.50
CA GLY A 39 20.13 23.01 18.22
C GLY A 39 18.82 23.62 18.73
N SER A 40 18.77 24.96 18.82
CA SER A 40 17.54 25.70 19.17
C SER A 40 16.50 25.65 18.07
N ASP A 41 16.96 25.73 16.83
CA ASP A 41 16.11 25.94 15.65
C ASP A 41 15.68 24.61 15.02
N TRP A 42 16.48 23.56 15.21
CA TRP A 42 16.24 22.21 14.71
C TRP A 42 16.35 21.20 15.85
N ARG A 43 15.29 20.43 16.10
CA ARG A 43 15.20 19.48 17.22
C ARG A 43 15.23 18.05 16.70
N ALA A 44 15.94 17.14 17.37
CA ALA A 44 15.87 15.73 17.00
C ALA A 44 14.49 15.15 17.32
N ILE A 45 13.96 14.32 16.42
CA ILE A 45 12.69 13.63 16.61
C ILE A 45 12.89 12.11 16.73
N ASP A 46 11.94 11.45 17.38
CA ASP A 46 11.85 10.00 17.42
C ASP A 46 11.16 9.48 16.16
N THR A 47 11.92 8.80 15.30
CA THR A 47 11.47 8.18 14.04
C THR A 47 11.22 6.69 14.15
N THR A 48 11.04 6.15 15.37
CA THR A 48 10.70 4.74 15.57
C THR A 48 9.52 4.36 14.68
N MET A 49 9.64 3.25 13.96
CA MET A 49 8.79 2.98 12.79
C MET A 49 7.44 2.32 13.04
N ALA A 50 7.35 1.43 14.04
CA ALA A 50 6.16 0.63 14.27
C ALA A 50 5.13 1.47 15.02
N VAL A 51 4.02 1.80 14.37
CA VAL A 51 2.88 2.50 14.96
C VAL A 51 2.41 1.74 16.19
N ALA A 52 2.30 2.44 17.32
CA ALA A 52 1.85 1.85 18.57
C ALA A 52 0.36 1.49 18.47
N PRO A 53 -0.02 0.20 18.66
CA PRO A 53 -1.42 -0.21 18.54
C PRO A 53 -2.34 0.56 19.48
N GLY A 54 -3.46 1.03 18.95
CA GLY A 54 -4.45 1.85 19.66
C GLY A 54 -4.02 3.30 19.94
N SER A 55 -2.85 3.73 19.49
CA SER A 55 -2.43 5.14 19.58
C SER A 55 -3.29 6.04 18.69
N ALA A 56 -3.11 7.37 18.78
CA ALA A 56 -3.80 8.33 17.93
C ALA A 56 -3.38 8.24 16.44
N LEU A 57 -2.25 7.59 16.14
CA LEU A 57 -1.78 7.35 14.79
C LEU A 57 -2.04 5.90 14.31
N ASP A 58 -2.68 5.06 15.12
CA ASP A 58 -3.16 3.75 14.66
C ASP A 58 -4.59 3.88 14.11
N LEU A 59 -4.68 4.07 12.80
CA LEU A 59 -5.93 4.22 12.06
C LEU A 59 -6.45 2.91 11.46
N SER A 60 -5.89 1.77 11.88
CA SER A 60 -6.33 0.45 11.38
C SER A 60 -7.80 0.14 11.68
N PHE A 61 -8.40 0.83 12.65
CA PHE A 61 -9.82 0.74 12.95
C PHE A 61 -10.73 1.26 11.83
N LEU A 62 -10.20 2.02 10.86
CA LEU A 62 -10.96 2.49 9.69
C LEU A 62 -11.23 1.36 8.68
N ASN A 63 -10.54 0.22 8.78
CA ASN A 63 -10.64 -0.86 7.80
C ASN A 63 -11.70 -1.89 8.21
N ASP A 64 -12.70 -2.08 7.34
CA ASP A 64 -13.54 -3.27 7.34
C ASP A 64 -12.70 -4.44 6.77
N ALA A 65 -12.50 -5.50 7.55
CA ALA A 65 -11.65 -6.62 7.18
C ALA A 65 -12.42 -7.96 7.25
N PRO A 66 -12.23 -8.87 6.27
CA PRO A 66 -11.27 -8.79 5.17
C PRO A 66 -11.76 -7.95 3.98
N ALA A 67 -10.84 -7.46 3.14
CA ALA A 67 -11.20 -6.78 1.89
C ALA A 67 -11.97 -7.72 0.94
N GLY A 68 -12.99 -7.18 0.29
CA GLY A 68 -13.86 -7.90 -0.65
C GLY A 68 -15.00 -8.67 0.02
N ASP A 69 -15.21 -8.52 1.34
CA ASP A 69 -16.33 -9.12 2.07
C ASP A 69 -17.70 -8.57 1.64
N LYS A 70 -17.73 -7.36 1.08
CA LYS A 70 -18.91 -6.69 0.50
C LYS A 70 -19.09 -6.89 -1.00
N GLY A 71 -18.35 -7.83 -1.59
CA GLY A 71 -18.37 -8.09 -3.03
C GLY A 71 -17.53 -7.09 -3.83
N PHE A 72 -17.70 -7.10 -5.17
CA PHE A 72 -16.87 -6.28 -6.06
C PHE A 72 -17.24 -4.81 -5.98
N VAL A 73 -16.26 -3.93 -6.22
CA VAL A 73 -16.54 -2.52 -6.50
C VAL A 73 -17.32 -2.41 -7.81
N GLN A 74 -18.40 -1.65 -7.77
CA GLN A 74 -19.26 -1.29 -8.88
C GLN A 74 -19.32 0.23 -9.01
N ILE A 75 -19.87 0.68 -10.15
CA ILE A 75 -20.09 2.09 -10.43
C ILE A 75 -21.60 2.29 -10.50
N ASP A 76 -22.13 3.20 -9.70
CA ASP A 76 -23.56 3.49 -9.67
C ASP A 76 -24.00 4.43 -10.82
N ALA A 77 -25.24 4.91 -10.77
CA ALA A 77 -25.80 5.78 -11.80
C ALA A 77 -25.24 7.22 -11.78
N ASP A 78 -24.70 7.65 -10.64
CA ASP A 78 -24.12 8.97 -10.44
C ASP A 78 -22.62 8.97 -10.72
N GLY A 79 -22.04 7.78 -10.91
CA GLY A 79 -20.64 7.59 -11.27
C GLY A 79 -19.76 7.40 -10.06
N ASP A 80 -20.30 6.99 -8.92
CA ASP A 80 -19.54 6.79 -7.69
C ASP A 80 -19.19 5.32 -7.48
N TYR A 81 -18.12 5.06 -6.74
CA TYR A 81 -17.83 3.70 -6.28
C TYR A 81 -18.80 3.26 -5.18
N VAL A 82 -19.36 2.07 -5.39
CA VAL A 82 -20.18 1.34 -4.40
C VAL A 82 -19.76 -0.12 -4.34
N PHE A 83 -20.11 -0.83 -3.28
CA PHE A 83 -19.92 -2.28 -3.22
C PHE A 83 -21.16 -3.02 -3.74
N GLU A 84 -20.95 -4.18 -4.37
CA GLU A 84 -22.02 -5.06 -4.89
C GLU A 84 -23.09 -5.39 -3.84
N ASP A 85 -22.68 -5.65 -2.59
CA ASP A 85 -23.59 -5.97 -1.49
C ASP A 85 -24.10 -4.73 -0.71
N GLU A 86 -23.52 -3.54 -0.95
CA GLU A 86 -23.93 -2.25 -0.37
C GLU A 86 -24.16 -1.18 -1.46
N PRO A 87 -25.04 -1.41 -2.46
CA PRO A 87 -25.15 -0.55 -3.65
C PRO A 87 -25.71 0.86 -3.39
N ALA A 88 -26.19 1.13 -2.18
CA ALA A 88 -26.71 2.43 -1.77
C ALA A 88 -25.69 3.25 -0.94
N LYS A 89 -24.48 2.73 -0.74
CA LYS A 89 -23.45 3.36 0.07
C LYS A 89 -22.20 3.61 -0.76
N LYS A 90 -21.91 4.90 -0.99
CA LYS A 90 -20.64 5.34 -1.58
C LYS A 90 -19.47 4.86 -0.73
N VAL A 91 -18.42 4.37 -1.39
CA VAL A 91 -17.16 3.98 -0.75
C VAL A 91 -16.04 4.91 -1.22
N LYS A 92 -15.18 5.29 -0.28
CA LYS A 92 -13.97 6.09 -0.53
C LYS A 92 -12.73 5.24 -0.28
N PHE A 93 -11.76 5.34 -1.19
CA PHE A 93 -10.49 4.62 -1.11
C PHE A 93 -9.33 5.61 -0.93
N TYR A 94 -8.53 5.40 0.11
CA TYR A 94 -7.34 6.19 0.37
C TYR A 94 -6.17 5.25 0.65
N GLY A 95 -5.03 5.52 0.03
CA GLY A 95 -3.91 4.60 0.03
C GLY A 95 -2.60 5.18 -0.43
N GLY A 96 -1.67 4.28 -0.70
CA GLY A 96 -0.36 4.60 -1.24
C GLY A 96 0.03 3.67 -2.38
N ASN A 97 0.94 4.14 -3.21
CA ASN A 97 1.54 3.31 -4.24
C ASN A 97 2.58 2.38 -3.62
N LEU A 98 2.73 1.22 -4.24
CA LEU A 98 3.78 0.27 -3.97
C LEU A 98 4.60 0.11 -5.24
N ASN A 99 5.65 0.92 -5.37
CA ASN A 99 6.55 0.88 -6.53
C ASN A 99 7.78 -0.01 -6.29
N GLY A 100 8.21 -0.71 -7.33
CA GLY A 100 9.30 -1.66 -7.28
C GLY A 100 8.80 -3.04 -6.90
N SER A 101 9.64 -3.82 -6.24
CA SER A 101 9.45 -5.26 -6.05
C SER A 101 8.53 -5.60 -4.86
N TYR A 102 7.56 -4.75 -4.56
CA TYR A 102 6.64 -4.99 -3.45
C TYR A 102 5.75 -6.18 -3.74
N GLY A 103 5.59 -7.02 -2.72
CA GLY A 103 5.00 -8.33 -2.91
C GLY A 103 5.89 -9.32 -3.66
N THR A 104 6.97 -8.96 -4.34
CA THR A 104 7.78 -9.95 -5.09
C THR A 104 9.14 -10.25 -4.46
N ASP A 105 9.80 -9.25 -3.86
CA ASP A 105 11.10 -9.38 -3.20
C ASP A 105 11.10 -9.49 -1.68
N PRO A 106 10.21 -8.83 -0.90
CA PRO A 106 10.26 -8.90 0.55
C PRO A 106 10.14 -10.33 1.06
N THR A 107 10.75 -10.61 2.21
CA THR A 107 10.48 -11.83 2.96
C THR A 107 9.08 -11.79 3.55
N HIS A 108 8.49 -12.96 3.84
CA HIS A 108 7.16 -13.03 4.47
C HIS A 108 7.09 -12.27 5.81
N ALA A 109 8.19 -12.18 6.56
CA ALA A 109 8.24 -11.40 7.80
C ALA A 109 8.18 -9.88 7.53
N GLU A 110 8.91 -9.40 6.53
CA GLU A 110 8.86 -8.00 6.10
C GLU A 110 7.47 -7.64 5.56
N MET A 111 6.81 -8.54 4.82
CA MET A 111 5.46 -8.32 4.32
C MET A 111 4.43 -8.13 5.44
N VAL A 112 4.57 -8.85 6.56
CA VAL A 112 3.69 -8.65 7.72
C VAL A 112 3.87 -7.24 8.29
N VAL A 113 5.13 -6.81 8.46
CA VAL A 113 5.44 -5.45 8.96
C VAL A 113 4.87 -4.39 8.01
N ILE A 114 5.10 -4.53 6.70
CA ILE A 114 4.59 -3.58 5.70
C ILE A 114 3.05 -3.54 5.73
N ALA A 115 2.39 -4.69 5.74
CA ALA A 115 0.93 -4.78 5.78
C ALA A 115 0.34 -4.14 7.05
N ASP A 116 0.96 -4.36 8.22
CA ASP A 116 0.56 -3.73 9.48
C ASP A 116 0.72 -2.21 9.44
N ARG A 117 1.81 -1.70 8.83
CA ARG A 117 2.04 -0.26 8.69
C ARG A 117 1.04 0.40 7.77
N LEU A 118 0.77 -0.20 6.60
CA LEU A 118 -0.25 0.31 5.68
C LEU A 118 -1.62 0.39 6.36
N ALA A 119 -2.02 -0.65 7.11
CA ALA A 119 -3.26 -0.63 7.88
C ALA A 119 -3.26 0.45 8.97
N ALA A 120 -2.17 0.58 9.73
CA ALA A 120 -2.05 1.59 10.77
C ALA A 120 -2.10 3.04 10.22
N MET A 121 -1.63 3.28 8.99
CA MET A 121 -1.79 4.56 8.30
C MET A 121 -3.24 4.84 7.86
N GLY A 122 -4.16 3.88 8.04
CA GLY A 122 -5.55 4.02 7.64
C GLY A 122 -5.75 3.79 6.15
N TYR A 123 -4.82 3.13 5.45
CA TYR A 123 -5.00 2.78 4.05
C TYR A 123 -5.97 1.62 3.92
N ASN A 124 -6.95 1.76 3.02
CA ASN A 124 -7.84 0.67 2.59
C ASN A 124 -7.62 0.27 1.14
N VAL A 125 -6.67 0.89 0.44
CA VAL A 125 -6.23 0.46 -0.89
C VAL A 125 -4.72 0.61 -1.00
N VAL A 126 -4.10 -0.22 -1.82
CA VAL A 126 -2.74 0.03 -2.33
C VAL A 126 -2.73 -0.11 -3.84
N ARG A 127 -1.88 0.68 -4.50
CA ARG A 127 -1.67 0.58 -5.94
C ARG A 127 -0.34 -0.06 -6.30
N TYR A 128 -0.38 -1.24 -6.90
CA TYR A 128 0.84 -1.83 -7.48
C TYR A 128 1.21 -1.13 -8.78
N SER A 129 2.32 -0.40 -8.78
CA SER A 129 2.70 0.46 -9.92
C SER A 129 3.75 -0.15 -10.86
N SER A 130 4.37 -1.30 -10.54
CA SER A 130 5.42 -1.90 -11.38
C SER A 130 5.72 -3.38 -11.17
N VAL A 131 4.67 -4.21 -11.18
CA VAL A 131 4.80 -5.67 -10.99
C VAL A 131 5.55 -6.38 -12.13
N ASP A 132 5.69 -5.75 -13.28
CA ASP A 132 6.40 -6.25 -14.46
C ASP A 132 7.93 -6.04 -14.41
N GLN A 133 8.39 -5.13 -13.55
CA GLN A 133 9.75 -4.64 -13.26
C GLN A 133 10.86 -4.84 -14.33
N ASN A 134 11.22 -3.74 -15.00
CA ASN A 134 12.15 -3.65 -16.15
C ASN A 134 13.65 -3.62 -15.81
N TYR A 135 14.04 -3.03 -14.67
CA TYR A 135 15.45 -2.78 -14.35
C TYR A 135 16.18 -4.01 -13.78
N ASP A 136 15.44 -4.91 -13.15
CA ASP A 136 15.93 -6.17 -12.62
C ASP A 136 14.83 -7.24 -12.72
N TRP A 137 14.85 -7.97 -13.84
CA TRP A 137 13.90 -9.05 -14.10
C TRP A 137 13.95 -10.18 -13.08
N ALA A 138 15.00 -10.26 -12.25
CA ALA A 138 15.03 -11.22 -11.15
C ALA A 138 13.97 -10.88 -10.08
N LYS A 139 13.36 -9.70 -10.14
CA LYS A 139 12.45 -9.14 -9.15
C LYS A 139 11.01 -8.94 -9.66
N GLY A 140 10.78 -8.92 -10.98
CA GLY A 140 9.44 -8.79 -11.58
C GLY A 140 8.65 -10.10 -11.61
N LEU A 141 7.31 -9.99 -11.73
CA LEU A 141 6.40 -11.12 -11.95
C LEU A 141 6.55 -11.72 -13.34
N MET A 142 6.79 -10.89 -14.35
CA MET A 142 7.02 -11.33 -15.73
C MET A 142 8.50 -11.64 -15.94
N ALA A 143 8.84 -12.82 -16.44
CA ALA A 143 10.19 -13.06 -16.95
C ALA A 143 10.40 -12.27 -18.25
N LYS A 144 11.63 -11.77 -18.50
CA LYS A 144 11.94 -11.01 -19.72
C LYS A 144 11.44 -11.76 -20.97
N PRO A 145 10.51 -11.19 -21.74
CA PRO A 145 9.88 -11.91 -22.84
C PRO A 145 10.86 -12.13 -24.00
N THR A 146 10.89 -13.36 -24.52
CA THR A 146 11.64 -13.74 -25.74
C THR A 146 10.70 -14.13 -26.89
N SER A 147 9.40 -14.19 -26.62
CA SER A 147 8.32 -14.44 -27.57
C SER A 147 7.08 -13.62 -27.20
N THR A 148 6.02 -13.68 -28.01
CA THR A 148 4.74 -13.02 -27.70
C THR A 148 3.93 -13.72 -26.60
N THR A 149 4.35 -14.91 -26.16
CA THR A 149 3.82 -15.58 -24.97
C THR A 149 4.81 -15.40 -23.82
N VAL A 150 4.33 -14.87 -22.69
CA VAL A 150 5.17 -14.60 -21.52
C VAL A 150 5.14 -15.78 -20.54
N THR A 151 6.04 -15.76 -19.55
CA THR A 151 6.04 -16.72 -18.43
C THR A 151 6.13 -15.95 -17.13
N LEU A 152 5.34 -16.36 -16.13
CA LEU A 152 5.42 -15.80 -14.78
C LEU A 152 6.56 -16.42 -13.98
N ASN A 153 7.23 -15.62 -13.16
CA ASN A 153 8.21 -16.10 -12.20
C ASN A 153 7.51 -16.67 -10.97
N ALA A 154 7.51 -18.00 -10.82
CA ALA A 154 6.75 -18.70 -9.78
C ALA A 154 7.08 -18.26 -8.35
N ALA A 155 8.35 -17.98 -8.04
CA ALA A 155 8.74 -17.54 -6.69
C ALA A 155 8.25 -16.11 -6.39
N LYS A 156 8.24 -15.24 -7.40
CA LYS A 156 7.75 -13.87 -7.26
C LYS A 156 6.23 -13.81 -7.21
N LEU A 157 5.58 -14.72 -7.93
CA LEU A 157 4.13 -14.90 -7.89
C LEU A 157 3.67 -15.38 -6.51
N ASP A 158 4.32 -16.39 -5.93
CA ASP A 158 4.00 -16.89 -4.58
C ASP A 158 4.11 -15.78 -3.52
N ASN A 159 5.21 -15.02 -3.54
CA ASN A 159 5.39 -13.86 -2.67
C ASN A 159 4.26 -12.82 -2.85
N PHE A 160 3.88 -12.53 -4.10
CA PHE A 160 2.88 -11.50 -4.42
C PHE A 160 1.51 -11.93 -3.93
N GLU A 161 1.19 -13.20 -4.12
CA GLU A 161 -0.05 -13.83 -3.69
C GLU A 161 -0.16 -13.93 -2.15
N TYR A 162 0.95 -14.24 -1.47
CA TYR A 162 1.01 -14.20 -0.01
C TYR A 162 0.80 -12.77 0.53
N PHE A 163 1.44 -11.78 -0.09
CA PHE A 163 1.28 -10.40 0.33
C PHE A 163 -0.15 -9.90 0.11
N ASN A 164 -0.78 -10.23 -1.03
CA ASN A 164 -2.18 -9.93 -1.29
C ASN A 164 -3.11 -10.53 -0.22
N ALA A 165 -2.83 -11.77 0.24
CA ALA A 165 -3.59 -12.39 1.33
C ALA A 165 -3.41 -11.64 2.67
N LEU A 166 -2.22 -11.12 2.96
CA LEU A 166 -1.98 -10.28 4.14
C LEU A 166 -2.71 -8.95 4.08
N LEU A 167 -2.72 -8.29 2.92
CA LEU A 167 -3.47 -7.05 2.67
C LEU A 167 -4.97 -7.31 2.82
N LYS A 168 -5.46 -8.41 2.26
CA LYS A 168 -6.87 -8.83 2.33
C LYS A 168 -7.32 -8.98 3.77
N ALA A 169 -6.54 -9.69 4.58
CA ALA A 169 -6.83 -9.91 6.00
C ALA A 169 -6.89 -8.61 6.84
N ARG A 170 -6.40 -7.48 6.31
CA ARG A 170 -6.39 -6.16 6.94
C ARG A 170 -7.37 -5.17 6.31
N GLY A 171 -8.25 -5.63 5.42
CA GLY A 171 -9.23 -4.74 4.77
C GLY A 171 -8.62 -3.84 3.70
N ILE A 172 -7.46 -4.21 3.14
CA ILE A 172 -6.78 -3.44 2.10
C ILE A 172 -7.06 -4.05 0.72
N TYR A 173 -7.71 -3.26 -0.12
CA TYR A 173 -8.01 -3.54 -1.52
C TYR A 173 -6.81 -3.28 -2.42
N ILE A 174 -6.87 -3.80 -3.65
CA ILE A 174 -5.79 -3.71 -4.63
C ILE A 174 -6.28 -2.94 -5.85
N ASP A 175 -5.60 -1.84 -6.16
CA ASP A 175 -5.53 -1.26 -7.49
C ASP A 175 -4.19 -1.67 -8.14
N MET A 176 -4.13 -1.85 -9.46
CA MET A 176 -2.86 -2.25 -10.07
C MET A 176 -2.71 -1.84 -11.53
N ASP A 177 -1.46 -1.53 -11.90
CA ASP A 177 -1.03 -1.53 -13.29
C ASP A 177 -0.69 -2.95 -13.73
N ILE A 178 -1.19 -3.36 -14.91
CA ILE A 178 -0.70 -4.59 -15.54
C ILE A 178 0.72 -4.36 -16.06
N LEU A 179 0.96 -3.27 -16.79
CA LEU A 179 2.29 -2.93 -17.31
C LEU A 179 2.65 -1.51 -16.88
N ALA A 180 3.91 -1.30 -16.51
CA ALA A 180 4.41 0.03 -16.20
C ALA A 180 5.79 0.30 -16.78
N TYR A 181 6.69 -0.67 -16.67
CA TYR A 181 8.05 -0.52 -17.13
C TYR A 181 8.48 -1.54 -18.16
N ALA A 182 7.74 -2.61 -18.46
CA ALA A 182 8.17 -3.79 -19.23
C ALA A 182 9.16 -3.51 -20.38
N ASP A 183 10.14 -4.40 -20.59
CA ASP A 183 11.08 -4.34 -21.73
C ASP A 183 10.87 -5.49 -22.70
N PHE A 184 10.53 -5.16 -23.96
CA PHE A 184 10.23 -6.14 -25.01
C PHE A 184 11.43 -6.44 -25.92
N SER A 185 12.63 -5.92 -25.62
CA SER A 185 13.80 -6.07 -26.47
C SER A 185 14.29 -7.51 -26.64
N GLY A 186 13.83 -8.44 -25.78
CA GLY A 186 14.10 -9.87 -25.93
C GLY A 186 13.32 -10.53 -27.08
N VAL A 187 12.26 -9.89 -27.58
CA VAL A 187 11.43 -10.42 -28.67
C VAL A 187 12.02 -9.98 -30.02
N PRO A 188 12.33 -10.91 -30.95
CA PRO A 188 13.03 -10.59 -32.19
C PRO A 188 12.40 -9.50 -33.07
N SER A 189 11.07 -9.38 -33.07
CA SER A 189 10.34 -8.36 -33.83
C SER A 189 10.35 -6.97 -33.20
N LEU A 190 10.70 -6.87 -31.91
CA LEU A 190 10.65 -5.62 -31.12
C LEU A 190 12.05 -5.15 -30.66
N ASN A 191 13.09 -5.98 -30.82
CA ASN A 191 14.45 -5.73 -30.33
C ASN A 191 15.11 -4.43 -30.83
N THR A 192 14.63 -3.88 -31.95
CA THR A 192 15.22 -2.71 -32.60
C THR A 192 14.72 -1.38 -32.06
N TYR A 193 13.68 -1.37 -31.21
CA TYR A 193 13.00 -0.15 -30.74
C TYR A 193 13.47 0.32 -29.33
N GLY A 194 14.45 -0.35 -28.75
CA GLY A 194 15.00 -0.04 -27.43
C GLY A 194 14.06 -0.40 -26.26
N ALA A 195 14.58 -0.29 -25.03
CA ALA A 195 13.83 -0.67 -23.82
C ALA A 195 12.80 0.40 -23.38
N THR A 196 13.05 1.68 -23.66
CA THR A 196 12.26 2.83 -23.20
C THR A 196 10.94 3.04 -23.96
N ALA A 197 10.76 2.41 -25.13
CA ALA A 197 9.55 2.54 -25.95
C ALA A 197 8.46 1.50 -25.61
N SER A 198 8.79 0.47 -24.82
CA SER A 198 8.04 -0.78 -24.71
C SER A 198 6.57 -0.63 -24.29
N LYS A 199 6.22 0.27 -23.35
CA LYS A 199 4.81 0.51 -23.00
C LYS A 199 3.98 1.12 -24.12
N TYR A 200 4.61 1.87 -25.03
CA TYR A 200 3.97 2.38 -26.25
C TYR A 200 3.97 1.33 -27.37
N LEU A 201 4.93 0.39 -27.38
CA LEU A 201 4.87 -0.76 -28.28
C LEU A 201 3.66 -1.66 -27.95
N ALA A 202 3.33 -1.79 -26.66
CA ALA A 202 2.15 -2.53 -26.20
C ALA A 202 0.83 -1.98 -26.76
N THR A 203 0.76 -0.69 -27.08
CA THR A 203 -0.46 -0.04 -27.62
C THR A 203 -0.42 0.15 -29.14
N LEU A 204 0.76 0.11 -29.77
CA LEU A 204 0.92 0.40 -31.19
C LEU A 204 1.22 -0.81 -32.08
N MET A 205 1.88 -1.85 -31.56
CA MET A 205 2.41 -2.95 -32.37
C MET A 205 1.71 -4.28 -32.06
N PRO A 206 1.37 -5.10 -33.08
CA PRO A 206 0.68 -6.38 -32.87
C PRO A 206 1.37 -7.33 -31.88
N ASP A 207 2.69 -7.47 -31.97
CA ASP A 207 3.44 -8.34 -31.07
C ASP A 207 3.53 -7.77 -29.65
N GLY A 208 3.56 -6.43 -29.51
CA GLY A 208 3.47 -5.77 -28.20
C GLY A 208 2.12 -6.00 -27.53
N ILE A 209 1.02 -5.85 -28.29
CA ILE A 209 -0.36 -6.14 -27.83
C ILE A 209 -0.48 -7.62 -27.41
N ALA A 210 0.12 -8.54 -28.16
CA ALA A 210 0.09 -9.97 -27.84
C ALA A 210 0.80 -10.29 -26.51
N ILE A 211 1.98 -9.70 -26.27
CA ILE A 211 2.71 -9.82 -24.99
C ILE A 211 1.86 -9.30 -23.83
N TRP A 212 1.26 -8.12 -24.00
CA TRP A 212 0.40 -7.50 -22.99
C TRP A 212 -0.80 -8.36 -22.62
N LYS A 213 -1.54 -8.86 -23.62
CA LYS A 213 -2.67 -9.79 -23.43
C LYS A 213 -2.24 -11.11 -22.78
N SER A 214 -1.07 -11.63 -23.16
CA SER A 214 -0.51 -12.85 -22.59
C SER A 214 -0.18 -12.69 -21.11
N PHE A 215 0.45 -11.58 -20.71
CA PHE A 215 0.78 -11.31 -19.31
C PHE A 215 -0.47 -11.10 -18.47
N ALA A 216 -1.39 -10.25 -18.94
CA ALA A 216 -2.65 -9.98 -18.26
C ALA A 216 -3.45 -11.27 -17.99
N SER A 217 -3.62 -12.12 -19.00
CA SER A 217 -4.40 -13.35 -18.86
C SER A 217 -3.77 -14.34 -17.87
N GLN A 218 -2.44 -14.47 -17.87
CA GLN A 218 -1.75 -15.39 -16.97
C GLN A 218 -1.80 -14.90 -15.52
N LEU A 219 -1.49 -13.62 -15.30
CA LEU A 219 -1.47 -13.04 -13.96
C LEU A 219 -2.88 -13.07 -13.32
N LEU A 220 -3.90 -12.61 -14.06
CA LEU A 220 -5.23 -12.42 -13.50
C LEU A 220 -6.02 -13.74 -13.36
N SER A 221 -5.63 -14.80 -14.06
CA SER A 221 -6.32 -16.11 -14.00
C SER A 221 -5.61 -17.13 -13.11
N HIS A 222 -4.40 -16.84 -12.62
CA HIS A 222 -3.73 -17.73 -11.67
C HIS A 222 -4.47 -17.68 -10.33
N VAL A 223 -4.75 -18.85 -9.75
CA VAL A 223 -5.46 -18.96 -8.47
C VAL A 223 -4.44 -18.77 -7.36
N ASN A 224 -4.62 -17.71 -6.57
CA ASN A 224 -3.79 -17.44 -5.40
C ASN A 224 -3.97 -18.58 -4.38
N PRO A 225 -2.91 -19.30 -4.00
CA PRO A 225 -3.01 -20.45 -3.09
C PRO A 225 -3.35 -20.06 -1.65
N TYR A 226 -3.17 -18.79 -1.27
CA TYR A 226 -3.44 -18.27 0.07
C TYR A 226 -4.87 -17.76 0.23
N THR A 227 -5.51 -17.26 -0.83
CA THR A 227 -6.92 -16.82 -0.81
C THR A 227 -7.89 -17.81 -1.44
N GLY A 228 -7.39 -18.72 -2.29
CA GLY A 228 -8.19 -19.66 -3.06
C GLY A 228 -8.90 -19.04 -4.27
N LEU A 229 -8.60 -17.79 -4.62
CA LEU A 229 -9.24 -17.04 -5.70
C LEU A 229 -8.20 -16.55 -6.70
N ALA A 230 -8.54 -16.54 -7.99
CA ALA A 230 -7.78 -15.78 -8.97
C ALA A 230 -8.11 -14.29 -8.84
N LEU A 231 -7.18 -13.38 -9.14
CA LEU A 231 -7.43 -11.93 -9.01
C LEU A 231 -8.67 -11.45 -9.76
N LYS A 232 -8.97 -12.02 -10.94
CA LYS A 232 -10.19 -11.69 -11.69
C LYS A 232 -11.49 -12.05 -10.97
N ASP A 233 -11.42 -13.03 -10.07
CA ASP A 233 -12.53 -13.60 -9.30
C ASP A 233 -12.50 -13.15 -7.82
N ASP A 234 -11.47 -12.42 -7.39
CA ASP A 234 -11.30 -11.90 -6.04
C ASP A 234 -11.80 -10.45 -5.92
N PRO A 235 -12.85 -10.16 -5.14
CA PRO A 235 -13.34 -8.80 -4.95
C PRO A 235 -12.37 -7.84 -4.24
N GLN A 236 -11.22 -8.34 -3.75
CA GLN A 236 -10.11 -7.50 -3.30
C GLN A 236 -9.55 -6.63 -4.44
N LEU A 237 -9.57 -7.12 -5.68
CA LEU A 237 -9.19 -6.31 -6.84
C LEU A 237 -10.28 -5.27 -7.11
N MET A 238 -10.02 -4.02 -6.70
CA MET A 238 -10.97 -2.92 -6.80
C MET A 238 -10.82 -2.13 -8.11
N GLY A 239 -9.63 -2.13 -8.70
CA GLY A 239 -9.30 -1.36 -9.91
C GLY A 239 -8.16 -2.00 -10.69
N LEU A 240 -8.18 -1.79 -12.01
CA LEU A 240 -7.16 -2.30 -12.91
C LEU A 240 -6.84 -1.27 -14.00
N SER A 241 -5.61 -0.78 -13.99
CA SER A 241 -5.01 0.04 -15.02
C SER A 241 -4.29 -0.86 -16.03
N PRO A 242 -4.71 -0.91 -17.31
CA PRO A 242 -4.06 -1.78 -18.26
C PRO A 242 -2.59 -1.42 -18.56
N VAL A 243 -2.22 -0.12 -18.59
CA VAL A 243 -0.80 0.33 -18.69
C VAL A 243 -0.60 1.68 -17.99
N ASN A 244 0.42 1.79 -17.13
CA ASN A 244 0.83 3.03 -16.47
C ASN A 244 1.38 4.09 -17.46
N GLU A 245 0.83 5.30 -17.40
CA GLU A 245 1.26 6.50 -18.14
C GLU A 245 1.44 6.26 -19.64
N SER A 246 0.46 5.62 -20.28
CA SER A 246 0.54 5.15 -21.67
C SER A 246 -0.02 6.11 -22.72
N LEU A 247 -0.20 7.38 -22.36
CA LEU A 247 -0.69 8.43 -23.28
C LEU A 247 0.25 8.55 -24.49
N LEU A 248 -0.24 8.20 -25.69
CA LEU A 248 0.60 8.11 -26.89
C LEU A 248 1.31 9.42 -27.24
N TYR A 249 0.70 10.57 -26.96
CA TYR A 249 1.32 11.87 -27.21
C TYR A 249 2.48 12.16 -26.24
N ASN A 250 2.60 11.42 -25.13
CA ASN A 250 3.71 11.52 -24.19
C ASN A 250 4.93 10.68 -24.59
N ALA A 251 4.80 9.82 -25.60
CA ALA A 251 5.89 8.99 -26.09
C ALA A 251 7.03 9.84 -26.68
N SER A 252 8.28 9.42 -26.42
CA SER A 252 9.45 9.97 -27.12
C SER A 252 9.63 9.28 -28.47
N PHE A 253 9.76 10.06 -29.54
CA PHE A 253 10.05 9.60 -30.90
C PHE A 253 11.49 9.94 -31.32
N SER A 254 12.41 10.04 -30.35
CA SER A 254 13.82 10.38 -30.58
C SER A 254 14.65 9.21 -31.11
N ASP A 255 14.25 7.96 -30.82
CA ASP A 255 14.85 6.77 -31.41
C ASP A 255 14.56 6.70 -32.92
N ALA A 256 15.61 6.52 -33.72
CA ALA A 256 15.51 6.57 -35.17
C ALA A 256 14.67 5.42 -35.76
N ASN A 257 14.71 4.23 -35.16
CA ASN A 257 13.95 3.07 -35.66
C ASN A 257 12.46 3.25 -35.36
N PHE A 258 12.13 3.67 -34.14
CA PHE A 258 10.76 3.95 -33.75
C PHE A 258 10.17 5.13 -34.54
N ASN A 259 10.95 6.22 -34.72
CA ASN A 259 10.53 7.37 -35.53
C ASN A 259 10.22 6.98 -36.99
N ASN A 260 11.06 6.14 -37.60
CA ASN A 260 10.84 5.66 -38.96
C ASN A 260 9.60 4.77 -39.07
N TRP A 261 9.37 3.90 -38.10
CA TRP A 261 8.19 3.05 -38.06
C TRP A 261 6.90 3.87 -37.91
N ILE A 262 6.85 4.77 -36.92
CA ILE A 262 5.64 5.55 -36.64
C ILE A 262 5.33 6.53 -37.77
N LYS A 263 6.35 7.08 -38.45
CA LYS A 263 6.16 7.87 -39.68
C LYS A 263 5.49 7.07 -40.78
N THR A 264 5.88 5.80 -40.93
CA THR A 264 5.33 4.91 -41.96
C THR A 264 3.86 4.60 -41.66
N ASP A 265 3.55 4.25 -40.41
CA ASP A 265 2.17 4.00 -39.97
C ASP A 265 1.29 5.26 -40.06
N PHE A 266 1.82 6.42 -39.65
CA PHE A 266 1.15 7.71 -39.78
C PHE A 266 0.87 8.08 -41.24
N ASN A 267 1.81 7.86 -42.16
CA ASN A 267 1.58 8.10 -43.60
C ASN A 267 0.54 7.13 -44.20
N ALA A 268 0.47 5.90 -43.71
CA ALA A 268 -0.60 4.97 -44.09
C ALA A 268 -1.97 5.47 -43.60
N TYR A 269 -2.04 5.97 -42.36
CA TYR A 269 -3.24 6.64 -41.82
C TYR A 269 -3.65 7.85 -42.68
N LEU A 270 -2.72 8.77 -42.98
CA LEU A 270 -2.99 9.95 -43.81
C LEU A 270 -3.51 9.56 -45.20
N THR A 271 -2.86 8.59 -45.85
CA THR A 271 -3.28 8.09 -47.17
C THR A 271 -4.70 7.51 -47.10
N GLY A 272 -5.01 6.74 -46.05
CA GLY A 272 -6.35 6.19 -45.81
C GLY A 272 -7.43 7.25 -45.59
N LYS A 273 -7.06 8.43 -45.09
CA LYS A 273 -7.94 9.61 -44.95
C LYS A 273 -7.93 10.54 -46.17
N GLY A 274 -7.20 10.20 -47.24
CA GLY A 274 -7.06 11.05 -48.43
C GLY A 274 -6.21 12.31 -48.21
N LEU A 275 -5.35 12.31 -47.18
CA LEU A 275 -4.48 13.40 -46.80
C LEU A 275 -3.04 13.19 -47.34
N PRO A 276 -2.28 14.28 -47.59
CA PRO A 276 -0.91 14.17 -48.10
C PRO A 276 0.03 13.58 -47.04
N THR A 277 0.94 12.71 -47.47
CA THR A 277 1.99 12.13 -46.62
C THR A 277 3.04 13.16 -46.22
N VAL A 278 3.70 12.93 -45.08
CA VAL A 278 4.80 13.75 -44.56
C VAL A 278 6.16 13.10 -44.84
N SER A 279 7.19 13.92 -45.08
CA SER A 279 8.57 13.45 -45.30
C SER A 279 9.34 13.24 -43.99
N THR A 280 9.00 13.99 -42.95
CA THR A 280 9.57 13.94 -41.60
C THR A 280 8.49 13.73 -40.55
N PHE A 281 8.86 13.12 -39.43
CA PHE A 281 8.00 12.97 -38.25
C PHE A 281 8.73 13.57 -37.04
N PRO A 282 8.07 14.37 -36.18
CA PRO A 282 8.74 15.06 -35.08
C PRO A 282 9.25 14.06 -34.02
N THR A 283 10.20 14.50 -33.19
CA THR A 283 10.78 13.68 -32.11
C THR A 283 9.92 13.66 -30.83
N SER A 284 8.92 14.54 -30.74
CA SER A 284 7.93 14.63 -29.67
C SER A 284 6.66 15.29 -30.21
N PHE A 285 5.49 14.93 -29.65
CA PHE A 285 4.21 15.59 -29.94
C PHE A 285 4.23 17.09 -29.61
N TRP A 286 4.94 17.46 -28.55
CA TRP A 286 4.99 18.83 -28.01
C TRP A 286 5.93 19.77 -28.77
N SER A 287 6.74 19.25 -29.70
CA SER A 287 7.62 20.09 -30.52
C SER A 287 6.80 20.87 -31.57
N PRO A 288 7.06 22.18 -31.77
CA PRO A 288 6.39 22.95 -32.80
C PRO A 288 6.50 22.28 -34.18
N SER A 289 5.36 21.90 -34.76
CA SER A 289 5.30 21.20 -36.03
C SER A 289 3.99 21.50 -36.77
N GLY A 290 4.01 21.48 -38.11
CA GLY A 290 2.83 21.68 -38.94
C GLY A 290 1.87 20.48 -39.00
N VAL A 291 2.09 19.45 -38.17
CA VAL A 291 1.36 18.17 -38.23
C VAL A 291 0.71 17.80 -36.89
N ARG A 292 0.76 18.66 -35.87
CA ARG A 292 0.27 18.36 -34.51
C ARG A 292 -1.21 18.02 -34.47
N ASP A 293 -2.04 18.75 -35.21
CA ASP A 293 -3.48 18.49 -35.30
C ASP A 293 -3.77 17.15 -36.00
N LEU A 294 -2.99 16.79 -37.02
CA LEU A 294 -3.07 15.48 -37.67
C LEU A 294 -2.62 14.34 -36.74
N MET A 295 -1.56 14.57 -35.94
CA MET A 295 -1.10 13.63 -34.91
C MET A 295 -2.14 13.45 -33.81
N THR A 296 -2.87 14.50 -33.45
CA THR A 296 -3.97 14.45 -32.46
C THR A 296 -5.06 13.48 -32.91
N ALA A 297 -5.51 13.60 -34.16
CA ALA A 297 -6.50 12.70 -34.73
C ALA A 297 -5.98 11.25 -34.82
N TYR A 298 -4.75 11.08 -35.32
CA TYR A 298 -4.10 9.78 -35.43
C TYR A 298 -3.95 9.07 -34.07
N PHE A 299 -3.44 9.76 -33.05
CA PHE A 299 -3.26 9.20 -31.71
C PHE A 299 -4.58 8.92 -31.02
N THR A 300 -5.62 9.73 -31.25
CA THR A 300 -6.96 9.44 -30.75
C THR A 300 -7.47 8.11 -31.29
N GLU A 301 -7.41 7.88 -32.61
CA GLU A 301 -7.88 6.62 -33.21
C GLU A 301 -7.06 5.42 -32.71
N LYS A 302 -5.74 5.56 -32.57
CA LYS A 302 -4.87 4.49 -32.06
C LYS A 302 -5.14 4.18 -30.59
N GLN A 303 -5.28 5.20 -29.74
CA GLN A 303 -5.56 5.03 -28.32
C GLN A 303 -6.92 4.34 -28.12
N PHE A 304 -7.94 4.74 -28.90
CA PHE A 304 -9.29 4.16 -28.81
C PHE A 304 -9.30 2.70 -29.23
N ALA A 305 -8.62 2.39 -30.35
CA ALA A 305 -8.51 1.01 -30.82
C ALA A 305 -7.79 0.12 -29.81
N ALA A 306 -6.64 0.55 -29.29
CA ALA A 306 -5.83 -0.25 -28.37
C ALA A 306 -6.53 -0.47 -27.02
N ASN A 307 -7.07 0.59 -26.41
CA ASN A 307 -7.71 0.49 -25.11
C ASN A 307 -9.07 -0.22 -25.20
N GLY A 308 -9.84 0.03 -26.25
CA GLY A 308 -11.10 -0.69 -26.50
C GLY A 308 -10.88 -2.18 -26.68
N ASP A 309 -9.86 -2.58 -27.45
CA ASP A 309 -9.47 -3.98 -27.65
C ASP A 309 -9.00 -4.63 -26.34
N MET A 310 -8.12 -3.97 -25.58
CA MET A 310 -7.65 -4.51 -24.31
C MET A 310 -8.75 -4.59 -23.25
N LYS A 311 -9.57 -3.55 -23.08
CA LYS A 311 -10.70 -3.55 -22.16
C LYS A 311 -11.67 -4.69 -22.50
N SER A 312 -11.99 -4.86 -23.79
CA SER A 312 -12.83 -5.95 -24.26
C SER A 312 -12.20 -7.32 -23.99
N TYR A 313 -10.88 -7.46 -24.17
CA TYR A 313 -10.17 -8.69 -23.85
C TYR A 313 -10.21 -9.01 -22.35
N LEU A 314 -9.95 -8.02 -21.49
CA LEU A 314 -9.99 -8.18 -20.03
C LEU A 314 -11.40 -8.57 -19.54
N LYS A 315 -12.45 -7.87 -19.99
CA LYS A 315 -13.83 -8.16 -19.58
C LYS A 315 -14.36 -9.48 -20.19
N ASN A 316 -14.22 -9.65 -21.50
CA ASN A 316 -14.95 -10.70 -22.23
C ASN A 316 -14.14 -12.00 -22.43
N VAL A 317 -12.81 -11.94 -22.40
CA VAL A 317 -11.95 -13.12 -22.60
C VAL A 317 -11.35 -13.59 -21.28
N VAL A 318 -10.74 -12.68 -20.50
CA VAL A 318 -10.15 -13.04 -19.21
C VAL A 318 -11.25 -13.23 -18.15
N GLY A 319 -12.25 -12.35 -18.14
CA GLY A 319 -13.38 -12.38 -17.20
C GLY A 319 -13.21 -11.44 -16.00
N VAL A 320 -12.43 -10.36 -16.14
CA VAL A 320 -12.20 -9.39 -15.05
C VAL A 320 -13.50 -8.67 -14.69
N ARG A 321 -13.88 -8.73 -13.41
CA ARG A 321 -15.07 -8.05 -12.89
C ARG A 321 -14.81 -6.60 -12.47
N ALA A 322 -13.64 -6.34 -11.88
CA ALA A 322 -13.22 -5.01 -11.42
C ALA A 322 -13.29 -3.92 -12.50
N PRO A 323 -13.60 -2.65 -12.16
CA PRO A 323 -13.48 -1.50 -13.06
C PRO A 323 -12.12 -1.42 -13.77
N ILE A 324 -12.13 -1.01 -15.05
CA ILE A 324 -10.93 -0.88 -15.87
C ILE A 324 -10.66 0.60 -16.22
N GLY A 325 -9.49 1.09 -15.82
CA GLY A 325 -8.98 2.45 -16.09
C GLY A 325 -7.77 2.46 -17.03
N GLY A 326 -6.67 3.07 -16.59
CA GLY A 326 -5.31 3.03 -17.19
C GLY A 326 -4.98 4.01 -18.31
N ILE A 327 -5.78 5.07 -18.48
CA ILE A 327 -5.39 6.25 -19.27
C ILE A 327 -4.90 7.32 -18.28
N ASN A 328 -4.04 6.95 -17.33
CA ASN A 328 -3.57 7.83 -16.25
C ASN A 328 -2.38 8.72 -16.70
N TYR A 329 -1.81 9.50 -15.78
CA TYR A 329 -0.81 10.57 -15.98
C TYR A 329 -1.35 11.99 -16.18
N ILE A 330 -1.56 12.47 -17.42
CA ILE A 330 -1.80 13.89 -17.70
C ILE A 330 -3.30 14.23 -17.65
N ASN A 331 -3.66 15.32 -16.95
CA ASN A 331 -5.04 15.80 -16.83
C ASN A 331 -5.34 16.99 -17.77
N ASP A 332 -5.44 16.70 -19.07
CA ASP A 332 -5.83 17.67 -20.11
C ASP A 332 -7.13 17.26 -20.80
N SER A 333 -7.68 18.14 -21.64
CA SER A 333 -8.95 17.87 -22.32
C SER A 333 -8.89 16.72 -23.32
N LEU A 334 -7.73 16.42 -23.91
CA LEU A 334 -7.59 15.31 -24.86
C LEU A 334 -7.55 13.96 -24.14
N ALA A 335 -6.74 13.85 -23.09
CA ALA A 335 -6.68 12.64 -22.26
C ALA A 335 -8.00 12.41 -21.52
N ASN A 336 -8.66 13.45 -21.01
CA ASN A 336 -9.99 13.31 -20.40
C ASN A 336 -11.03 12.85 -21.42
N TYR A 337 -10.97 13.32 -22.67
CA TYR A 337 -11.79 12.76 -23.74
C TYR A 337 -11.47 11.28 -23.94
N TRP A 338 -10.19 10.90 -23.94
CA TRP A 338 -9.81 9.49 -24.07
C TRP A 338 -10.28 8.63 -22.91
N ARG A 339 -10.33 9.16 -21.68
CA ARG A 339 -10.86 8.50 -20.49
C ARG A 339 -12.37 8.25 -20.57
N THR A 340 -13.09 8.87 -21.51
CA THR A 340 -14.53 8.58 -21.69
C THR A 340 -14.81 7.10 -21.99
N GLN A 341 -13.85 6.39 -22.62
CA GLN A 341 -13.94 4.96 -22.92
C GLN A 341 -13.63 4.03 -21.74
N ALA A 342 -12.97 4.55 -20.69
CA ALA A 342 -12.64 3.80 -19.49
C ALA A 342 -13.84 3.71 -18.53
N ASP A 343 -13.83 2.73 -17.63
CA ASP A 343 -14.85 2.67 -16.56
C ASP A 343 -14.63 3.82 -15.55
N VAL A 344 -13.37 4.20 -15.33
CA VAL A 344 -12.93 5.16 -14.30
C VAL A 344 -12.07 6.26 -14.92
N GLN A 345 -12.18 7.49 -14.40
CA GLN A 345 -11.24 8.56 -14.68
C GLN A 345 -10.03 8.46 -13.74
N GLU A 346 -8.93 7.91 -14.24
CA GLU A 346 -7.66 7.86 -13.50
C GLU A 346 -6.68 8.95 -13.96
N THR A 347 -6.01 9.63 -13.04
CA THR A 347 -4.99 10.63 -13.36
C THR A 347 -3.95 10.78 -12.26
N HIS A 348 -2.82 11.46 -12.55
CA HIS A 348 -1.75 11.73 -11.59
C HIS A 348 -1.65 13.22 -11.23
N LEU A 349 -1.13 13.52 -10.04
CA LEU A 349 -0.77 14.88 -9.60
C LEU A 349 0.64 14.88 -9.01
N TYR A 350 1.57 15.53 -9.70
CA TYR A 350 2.93 15.69 -9.18
C TYR A 350 3.30 17.16 -9.11
N ASN A 351 3.92 17.52 -7.98
CA ASN A 351 4.56 18.80 -7.81
C ASN A 351 6.03 18.56 -7.42
N GLY A 352 6.98 18.76 -8.33
CA GLY A 352 8.36 18.40 -7.97
C GLY A 352 9.46 18.63 -9.01
N LEU A 353 10.68 18.69 -8.43
CA LEU A 353 12.02 18.87 -8.97
C LEU A 353 12.69 17.49 -9.23
N VAL A 354 13.16 17.08 -10.43
CA VAL A 354 14.62 17.08 -10.78
C VAL A 354 14.93 16.62 -12.23
N ASN A 355 16.11 17.00 -12.75
CA ASN A 355 16.79 16.33 -13.87
C ASN A 355 18.31 16.16 -13.59
N GLY A 356 18.72 15.02 -13.01
CA GLY A 356 19.97 14.31 -13.36
C GLY A 356 21.30 14.52 -12.59
N ARG A 357 21.46 13.78 -11.47
CA ARG A 357 22.69 13.15 -10.87
C ARG A 357 23.61 13.93 -9.90
N GLY A 358 23.46 13.53 -8.62
CA GLY A 358 24.39 13.62 -7.47
C GLY A 358 23.92 14.62 -6.41
N VAL A 359 23.45 14.25 -5.21
CA VAL A 359 22.49 13.15 -4.98
C VAL A 359 21.13 13.52 -5.61
N PHE A 360 20.80 14.81 -5.70
CA PHE A 360 19.76 15.36 -6.59
C PHE A 360 20.20 16.73 -7.13
N THR A 361 19.92 17.03 -8.41
CA THR A 361 20.32 18.28 -9.06
C THR A 361 19.16 18.89 -9.85
N TYR A 362 18.83 20.15 -9.63
CA TYR A 362 17.73 20.83 -10.32
C TYR A 362 18.06 22.27 -10.75
N ASN A 363 17.34 22.80 -11.74
CA ASN A 363 17.44 24.19 -12.19
C ASN A 363 16.19 24.98 -11.73
N PRO A 364 16.27 25.86 -10.72
CA PRO A 364 15.11 26.59 -10.21
C PRO A 364 14.43 27.51 -11.24
N LEU A 365 15.10 27.87 -12.34
CA LEU A 365 14.55 28.77 -13.37
C LEU A 365 13.78 28.06 -14.48
N THR A 366 13.92 26.73 -14.62
CA THR A 366 13.31 25.96 -15.73
C THR A 366 12.58 24.71 -15.23
N HIS A 367 12.33 24.59 -13.92
CA HIS A 367 11.90 23.33 -13.32
C HIS A 367 10.54 23.41 -12.66
N PRO A 368 9.54 22.94 -13.42
CA PRO A 368 8.47 22.18 -12.80
C PRO A 368 8.06 20.98 -13.68
N ARG A 369 8.09 19.75 -13.14
CA ARG A 369 7.40 18.62 -13.78
C ARG A 369 5.91 18.74 -13.45
N TYR A 370 5.15 19.19 -14.43
CA TYR A 370 3.70 19.28 -14.34
C TYR A 370 3.06 17.98 -14.84
N SER A 371 2.08 17.42 -14.12
CA SER A 371 1.10 16.47 -14.70
C SER A 371 0.02 17.19 -15.55
N THR A 372 0.26 18.46 -15.88
CA THR A 372 -0.52 19.30 -16.80
C THR A 372 0.39 19.75 -17.95
N VAL A 373 -0.20 19.95 -19.13
CA VAL A 373 0.51 20.34 -20.36
C VAL A 373 1.08 21.75 -20.25
N PHE A 374 2.35 21.91 -19.88
CA PHE A 374 3.05 23.18 -20.04
C PHE A 374 4.51 23.00 -20.44
N ASP A 375 4.95 23.84 -21.38
CA ASP A 375 6.37 24.15 -21.57
C ASP A 375 6.85 24.92 -20.31
N PRO A 376 7.91 24.46 -19.62
CA PRO A 376 8.50 25.14 -18.47
C PRO A 376 8.78 26.64 -18.70
N ALA A 377 9.07 27.05 -19.93
CA ALA A 377 9.30 28.46 -20.28
C ALA A 377 8.02 29.31 -20.25
N THR A 378 6.86 28.72 -20.55
CA THR A 378 5.56 29.39 -20.44
C THR A 378 5.00 29.34 -19.02
N ALA A 379 5.26 28.28 -18.26
CA ALA A 379 4.89 28.19 -16.84
C ALA A 379 5.49 29.32 -15.98
N ALA A 380 6.72 29.74 -16.30
CA ALA A 380 7.40 30.86 -15.66
C ALA A 380 6.69 32.23 -15.85
N SER A 381 5.87 32.38 -16.90
CA SER A 381 5.08 33.60 -17.16
C SER A 381 3.76 33.68 -16.38
N TYR A 382 3.31 32.55 -15.81
CA TYR A 382 2.11 32.46 -14.96
C TYR A 382 2.43 32.50 -13.45
N ALA A 383 3.66 32.16 -13.08
CA ALA A 383 4.18 32.18 -11.72
C ALA A 383 4.48 33.56 -11.05
N PRO A 384 4.58 34.74 -11.70
CA PRO A 384 5.36 35.82 -11.07
C PRO A 384 4.68 36.63 -9.97
N GLN A 385 3.42 36.41 -9.57
CA GLN A 385 2.78 37.35 -8.64
C GLN A 385 2.75 36.95 -7.16
N TYR A 386 2.71 35.66 -6.77
CA TYR A 386 2.70 35.28 -5.35
C TYR A 386 3.32 33.88 -5.15
N GLY A 387 4.34 33.72 -4.29
CA GLY A 387 5.26 32.56 -4.19
C GLY A 387 4.70 31.22 -3.69
N SER A 388 5.40 30.11 -3.99
CA SER A 388 5.17 28.65 -3.76
C SER A 388 4.05 28.17 -2.81
N SER A 389 2.90 27.76 -3.35
CA SER A 389 1.96 26.87 -2.65
C SER A 389 1.33 25.90 -3.65
N ILE A 390 1.08 24.66 -3.22
CA ILE A 390 0.50 23.54 -4.00
C ILE A 390 -0.85 23.91 -4.65
N ILE A 391 -1.57 24.83 -4.03
CA ILE A 391 -2.87 25.35 -4.51
C ILE A 391 -2.74 25.99 -5.89
N LYS A 392 -1.55 26.49 -6.25
CA LYS A 392 -1.38 27.44 -7.37
C LYS A 392 -1.75 26.96 -8.76
N ASN A 393 -2.00 25.68 -9.04
CA ASN A 393 -2.49 25.25 -10.37
C ASN A 393 -3.21 23.87 -10.44
N TYR A 394 -2.91 22.91 -9.56
CA TYR A 394 -3.21 21.50 -9.86
C TYR A 394 -4.56 21.01 -9.36
N ILE A 395 -4.90 21.24 -8.09
CA ILE A 395 -6.17 20.81 -7.51
C ILE A 395 -7.36 21.44 -8.26
N PRO A 396 -7.34 22.75 -8.60
CA PRO A 396 -8.36 23.33 -9.47
C PRO A 396 -8.43 22.65 -10.84
N ALA A 397 -7.29 22.35 -11.48
CA ALA A 397 -7.28 21.67 -12.77
C ALA A 397 -7.87 20.24 -12.70
N LEU A 398 -7.61 19.50 -11.62
CA LEU A 398 -8.22 18.19 -11.37
C LEU A 398 -9.74 18.31 -11.21
N ALA A 399 -10.21 19.21 -10.34
CA ALA A 399 -11.63 19.45 -10.10
C ALA A 399 -12.36 19.87 -11.39
N LEU A 400 -11.79 20.79 -12.15
CA LEU A 400 -12.33 21.25 -13.43
C LEU A 400 -12.35 20.17 -14.51
N GLY A 401 -11.44 19.21 -14.44
CA GLY A 401 -11.33 18.10 -15.39
C GLY A 401 -12.21 16.90 -15.05
N GLN A 402 -12.91 16.90 -13.91
CA GLN A 402 -13.72 15.76 -13.47
C GLN A 402 -14.84 15.48 -14.48
N LEU A 403 -14.90 14.26 -15.00
CA LEU A 403 -15.90 13.81 -15.96
C LEU A 403 -17.23 13.58 -15.26
N TYR A 404 -18.32 14.02 -15.89
CA TYR A 404 -19.66 13.72 -15.40
C TYR A 404 -19.93 12.21 -15.41
N ARG A 405 -20.55 11.69 -14.33
CA ARG A 405 -20.91 10.27 -14.13
C ARG A 405 -19.77 9.28 -14.33
N LYS A 406 -18.58 9.64 -13.84
CA LYS A 406 -17.44 8.72 -13.80
C LYS A 406 -16.72 8.83 -12.46
N PRO A 407 -16.29 7.69 -11.89
CA PRO A 407 -15.51 7.74 -10.67
C PRO A 407 -14.20 8.46 -10.93
N PHE A 408 -13.80 9.31 -9.99
CA PHE A 408 -12.54 10.04 -10.07
C PHE A 408 -11.52 9.38 -9.16
N ALA A 409 -10.45 8.85 -9.76
CA ALA A 409 -9.36 8.18 -9.08
C ALA A 409 -8.04 8.93 -9.30
N LEU A 410 -7.54 9.55 -8.23
CA LEU A 410 -6.19 10.11 -8.20
C LEU A 410 -5.20 8.98 -7.86
N THR A 411 -4.80 8.21 -8.88
CA THR A 411 -4.02 6.97 -8.73
C THR A 411 -2.57 7.19 -8.33
N GLU A 412 -2.06 8.40 -8.52
CA GLU A 412 -0.77 8.86 -8.01
C GLU A 412 -0.90 10.34 -7.66
N PHE A 413 -0.51 10.73 -6.45
CA PHE A 413 -0.18 12.11 -6.17
C PHE A 413 0.98 12.24 -5.20
N ASN A 414 1.89 13.20 -5.40
CA ASN A 414 2.87 13.57 -4.37
C ASN A 414 3.63 14.86 -4.68
N GLN A 415 4.38 15.32 -3.68
CA GLN A 415 5.38 16.37 -3.79
C GLN A 415 6.76 15.81 -3.49
N GLU A 416 7.75 16.16 -4.33
CA GLU A 416 9.13 15.68 -4.15
C GLU A 416 9.81 16.33 -2.94
N PHE A 417 10.55 15.54 -2.16
CA PHE A 417 11.57 16.02 -1.24
C PHE A 417 12.84 16.45 -2.01
N PRO A 418 13.56 17.53 -1.63
CA PRO A 418 13.34 18.45 -0.51
C PRO A 418 12.57 19.71 -0.94
N THR A 419 11.24 19.66 -0.86
CA THR A 419 10.40 20.86 -1.04
C THR A 419 9.80 21.27 0.31
N ASP A 420 9.96 22.55 0.67
CA ASP A 420 9.28 23.15 1.82
C ASP A 420 7.75 23.05 1.65
N GLY A 421 7.01 22.87 2.75
CA GLY A 421 5.54 22.80 2.72
C GLY A 421 4.96 21.54 2.04
N ARG A 422 5.74 20.48 1.88
CA ARG A 422 5.28 19.22 1.24
C ARG A 422 4.22 18.45 2.02
N ASP A 423 4.04 18.75 3.30
CA ASP A 423 2.92 18.27 4.13
C ASP A 423 1.57 18.83 3.67
N GLU A 424 1.56 20.07 3.14
CA GLU A 424 0.33 20.77 2.72
C GLU A 424 -0.48 19.94 1.70
N LEU A 425 0.22 19.18 0.83
CA LEU A 425 -0.38 18.48 -0.29
C LEU A 425 -1.44 17.47 0.14
N GLY A 426 -1.18 16.73 1.21
CA GLY A 426 -2.07 15.64 1.65
C GLY A 426 -3.43 16.19 2.06
N LEU A 427 -3.41 17.16 2.97
CA LEU A 427 -4.63 17.69 3.55
C LEU A 427 -5.46 18.48 2.54
N ILE A 428 -4.81 19.34 1.74
CA ILE A 428 -5.53 20.14 0.74
C ILE A 428 -6.14 19.23 -0.32
N SER A 429 -5.39 18.24 -0.83
CA SER A 429 -5.91 17.32 -1.85
C SER A 429 -7.05 16.46 -1.31
N SER A 430 -6.96 16.02 -0.06
CA SER A 430 -7.99 15.20 0.59
C SER A 430 -9.26 15.98 0.87
N ALA A 431 -9.13 17.23 1.34
CA ALA A 431 -10.26 18.12 1.57
C ALA A 431 -10.98 18.47 0.25
N ALA A 432 -10.22 18.90 -0.75
CA ALA A 432 -10.77 19.22 -2.06
C ALA A 432 -11.34 17.99 -2.76
N GLY A 433 -10.70 16.82 -2.63
CA GLY A 433 -11.18 15.56 -3.19
C GLY A 433 -12.47 15.09 -2.53
N ALA A 434 -12.58 15.18 -1.20
CA ALA A 434 -13.82 14.87 -0.49
C ALA A 434 -14.97 15.81 -0.92
N TYR A 435 -14.70 17.12 -0.97
CA TYR A 435 -15.66 18.13 -1.42
C TYR A 435 -16.13 17.93 -2.86
N ASN A 436 -15.23 17.60 -3.79
CA ASN A 436 -15.56 17.35 -5.20
C ASN A 436 -16.08 15.92 -5.45
N GLY A 437 -16.14 15.09 -4.41
CA GLY A 437 -16.69 13.74 -4.50
C GLY A 437 -15.76 12.69 -5.07
N TRP A 438 -14.44 12.92 -5.17
CA TRP A 438 -13.47 11.94 -5.68
C TRP A 438 -13.53 10.63 -4.91
N ASP A 439 -13.41 9.51 -5.61
CA ASP A 439 -13.65 8.18 -5.06
C ASP A 439 -12.38 7.51 -4.54
N MET A 440 -11.23 7.81 -5.15
CA MET A 440 -9.95 7.23 -4.75
C MET A 440 -8.79 8.23 -4.78
N MET A 441 -7.88 8.12 -3.81
CA MET A 441 -6.61 8.83 -3.76
C MET A 441 -5.47 7.91 -3.29
N ASN A 442 -4.38 7.85 -4.05
CA ASN A 442 -3.17 7.09 -3.71
C ASN A 442 -1.92 7.98 -3.76
N ARG A 443 -1.22 8.13 -2.63
CA ARG A 443 0.04 8.89 -2.59
C ARG A 443 1.19 8.07 -3.20
N PHE A 444 1.91 8.67 -4.14
CA PHE A 444 3.10 8.06 -4.74
C PHE A 444 4.39 8.59 -4.10
N ASP A 445 5.16 7.84 -3.33
CA ASP A 445 5.14 6.40 -3.17
C ASP A 445 5.26 6.07 -1.68
N PHE A 446 4.72 4.92 -1.25
CA PHE A 446 4.89 4.49 0.14
C PHE A 446 6.39 4.39 0.46
N SER A 447 7.13 3.63 -0.36
CA SER A 447 8.58 3.67 -0.47
C SER A 447 9.00 2.87 -1.69
N SER A 448 10.07 3.26 -2.37
CA SER A 448 10.63 2.54 -3.51
C SER A 448 11.45 1.29 -3.13
N ARG A 449 11.76 1.09 -1.84
CA ARG A 449 12.59 -0.04 -1.36
C ARG A 449 12.06 -0.66 -0.08
N VAL A 450 11.91 -1.99 -0.12
CA VAL A 450 11.50 -2.84 1.01
C VAL A 450 12.27 -2.51 2.30
N ASN A 451 13.59 -2.31 2.22
CA ASN A 451 14.40 -2.01 3.40
C ASN A 451 13.95 -0.72 4.10
N GLU A 452 13.59 0.31 3.35
CA GLU A 452 13.17 1.61 3.88
C GLU A 452 11.70 1.58 4.33
N ALA A 453 10.92 0.62 3.84
CA ALA A 453 9.58 0.33 4.35
C ALA A 453 9.57 -0.43 5.69
N VAL A 454 10.67 -1.09 6.08
CA VAL A 454 10.75 -1.90 7.31
C VAL A 454 11.77 -1.42 8.33
N ASN A 455 12.79 -0.68 7.90
CA ASN A 455 13.88 -0.17 8.74
C ASN A 455 14.00 1.35 8.63
N GLU A 456 14.45 1.99 9.72
CA GLU A 456 14.67 3.44 9.75
C GLU A 456 15.65 3.86 8.64
N ALA A 457 15.30 4.96 7.96
CA ALA A 457 16.05 5.48 6.84
C ALA A 457 16.24 7.00 6.97
N PRO A 458 17.33 7.57 6.44
CA PRO A 458 17.46 9.02 6.32
C PRO A 458 16.31 9.63 5.51
N LEU A 459 16.02 10.91 5.81
CA LEU A 459 15.00 11.69 5.12
C LEU A 459 15.21 11.66 3.59
N GLY A 460 14.13 11.45 2.84
CA GLY A 460 14.14 11.38 1.38
C GLY A 460 14.53 10.03 0.78
N GLY A 461 14.86 9.02 1.61
CA GLY A 461 14.97 7.62 1.18
C GLY A 461 15.88 7.37 -0.02
N ALA A 462 15.50 6.38 -0.84
CA ALA A 462 16.15 6.04 -2.09
C ALA A 462 15.74 6.96 -3.26
N ILE A 463 14.52 7.48 -3.22
CA ILE A 463 14.00 8.48 -4.17
C ILE A 463 13.22 9.56 -3.43
N SER A 464 13.18 10.76 -4.02
CA SER A 464 12.52 11.97 -3.51
C SER A 464 11.02 11.84 -3.22
N PHE A 465 10.38 10.73 -3.56
CA PHE A 465 8.93 10.49 -3.41
C PHE A 465 8.58 9.55 -2.25
N ASP A 466 9.56 8.99 -1.54
CA ASP A 466 9.32 7.94 -0.53
C ASP A 466 8.68 8.50 0.76
N SER A 467 7.36 8.36 0.86
CA SER A 467 6.52 8.98 1.89
C SER A 467 6.85 8.50 3.30
N VAL A 468 7.14 7.21 3.51
CA VAL A 468 7.47 6.68 4.85
C VAL A 468 8.86 7.07 5.35
N THR A 469 9.72 7.57 4.46
CA THR A 469 11.03 8.11 4.83
C THR A 469 10.97 9.61 5.08
N ASP A 470 9.83 10.25 4.78
CA ASP A 470 9.57 11.65 5.03
C ASP A 470 8.51 11.82 6.12
N THR A 471 8.97 12.30 7.28
CA THR A 471 8.10 12.42 8.45
C THR A 471 6.98 13.46 8.27
N LEU A 472 7.17 14.45 7.37
CA LEU A 472 6.11 15.41 7.03
C LEU A 472 5.04 14.74 6.16
N ALA A 473 5.45 14.07 5.09
CA ALA A 473 4.53 13.32 4.23
C ALA A 473 3.77 12.27 5.04
N THR A 474 4.46 11.47 5.88
CA THR A 474 3.84 10.47 6.75
C THR A 474 2.79 11.07 7.68
N MET A 475 3.06 12.22 8.32
CA MET A 475 2.08 12.86 9.19
C MET A 475 0.84 13.31 8.41
N SER A 476 1.05 13.90 7.22
CA SER A 476 -0.05 14.31 6.34
C SER A 476 -0.93 13.15 5.90
N GLU A 477 -0.39 11.92 5.80
CA GLU A 477 -1.18 10.73 5.46
C GLU A 477 -2.18 10.34 6.55
N TYR A 478 -1.81 10.40 7.83
CA TYR A 478 -2.75 10.11 8.92
C TYR A 478 -3.90 11.11 8.94
N GLN A 479 -3.59 12.40 8.77
CA GLN A 479 -4.60 13.45 8.74
C GLN A 479 -5.52 13.29 7.51
N SER A 480 -4.94 12.97 6.35
CA SER A 480 -5.65 12.78 5.08
C SER A 480 -6.57 11.56 5.09
N ALA A 481 -6.11 10.42 5.62
CA ALA A 481 -6.90 9.20 5.72
C ALA A 481 -8.14 9.40 6.61
N LEU A 482 -7.99 10.09 7.75
CA LEU A 482 -9.12 10.44 8.62
C LEU A 482 -10.13 11.32 7.88
N LEU A 483 -9.65 12.43 7.29
CA LEU A 483 -10.52 13.42 6.64
C LEU A 483 -11.29 12.84 5.45
N PHE A 484 -10.59 12.17 4.53
CA PHE A 484 -11.17 11.69 3.27
C PHE A 484 -12.06 10.47 3.47
N ARG A 485 -11.59 9.47 4.24
CA ARG A 485 -12.32 8.18 4.35
C ARG A 485 -13.56 8.24 5.21
N ARG A 486 -13.59 9.12 6.21
CA ARG A 486 -14.78 9.31 7.06
C ARG A 486 -15.85 10.17 6.37
N GLY A 487 -15.52 10.86 5.28
CA GLY A 487 -16.44 11.83 4.65
C GLY A 487 -16.70 13.02 5.57
N HIS A 488 -15.69 13.46 6.32
CA HIS A 488 -15.79 14.56 7.29
C HIS A 488 -15.85 15.95 6.64
N VAL A 489 -15.76 16.02 5.31
CA VAL A 489 -16.03 17.20 4.50
C VAL A 489 -17.29 16.92 3.68
N ALA A 490 -18.24 17.83 3.74
CA ALA A 490 -19.47 17.78 2.96
C ALA A 490 -19.15 17.85 1.46
N GLU A 491 -19.64 16.85 0.73
CA GLU A 491 -19.57 16.83 -0.73
C GLU A 491 -20.53 17.89 -1.30
N SER A 492 -20.06 18.66 -2.28
CA SER A 492 -20.90 19.63 -3.00
C SER A 492 -21.63 18.95 -4.17
N GLU A 493 -22.72 19.58 -4.62
CA GLU A 493 -23.42 19.23 -5.85
C GLU A 493 -22.83 20.03 -7.02
N PRO A 494 -22.68 19.46 -8.23
CA PRO A 494 -22.21 20.21 -9.39
C PRO A 494 -23.02 21.48 -9.60
N LYS A 495 -22.35 22.62 -9.67
CA LYS A 495 -22.95 23.95 -9.95
C LYS A 495 -22.73 24.40 -11.38
N PHE A 496 -21.67 23.89 -12.00
CA PHE A 496 -21.23 24.29 -13.34
C PHE A 496 -20.88 23.08 -14.19
N VAL A 497 -21.06 23.21 -15.49
CA VAL A 497 -20.66 22.23 -16.50
C VAL A 497 -19.72 22.87 -17.50
N ILE A 498 -18.55 22.25 -17.70
CA ILE A 498 -17.67 22.54 -18.83
C ILE A 498 -18.08 21.67 -20.01
N VAL A 499 -18.37 22.29 -21.14
CA VAL A 499 -18.73 21.60 -22.38
C VAL A 499 -17.58 21.70 -23.36
N ARG A 500 -17.18 20.56 -23.93
CA ARG A 500 -16.15 20.45 -24.96
C ARG A 500 -16.71 19.77 -26.21
N ASP A 501 -16.36 20.29 -27.39
CA ASP A 501 -16.68 19.63 -28.66
C ASP A 501 -15.79 18.39 -28.88
N LYS A 502 -16.42 17.21 -29.04
CA LYS A 502 -15.74 15.92 -29.29
C LYS A 502 -14.87 15.92 -30.55
N ASN A 503 -15.34 16.53 -31.63
CA ASN A 503 -14.58 16.60 -32.88
C ASN A 503 -13.46 17.62 -32.78
N TRP A 504 -13.70 18.77 -32.15
CA TRP A 504 -12.67 19.79 -31.96
C TRP A 504 -11.49 19.26 -31.13
N VAL A 505 -11.77 18.68 -29.96
CA VAL A 505 -10.72 18.21 -29.04
C VAL A 505 -9.83 17.14 -29.68
N THR A 506 -10.37 16.36 -30.63
CA THR A 506 -9.65 15.28 -31.32
C THR A 506 -8.95 15.71 -32.61
N THR A 507 -9.24 16.89 -33.13
CA THR A 507 -8.70 17.36 -34.42
C THR A 507 -7.94 18.68 -34.34
N HIS A 508 -8.02 19.41 -33.23
CA HIS A 508 -7.40 20.72 -33.04
C HIS A 508 -6.55 20.74 -31.75
N GLY A 509 -5.58 19.83 -31.66
CA GLY A 509 -4.74 19.68 -30.46
C GLY A 509 -4.05 20.98 -30.04
N SER A 510 -3.60 21.80 -31.00
CA SER A 510 -2.95 23.08 -30.70
C SER A 510 -3.91 24.11 -30.09
N ALA A 511 -5.14 24.20 -30.60
CA ALA A 511 -6.14 25.12 -30.08
C ALA A 511 -6.72 24.63 -28.74
N THR A 512 -6.86 23.31 -28.59
CA THR A 512 -7.31 22.67 -27.36
C THR A 512 -6.35 22.94 -26.21
N GLU A 513 -5.04 22.83 -26.44
CA GLU A 513 -4.02 23.19 -25.46
C GLU A 513 -4.20 24.63 -24.97
N ASN A 514 -4.37 25.60 -25.89
CA ASN A 514 -4.61 26.99 -25.49
C ASN A 514 -5.85 27.14 -24.61
N GLN A 515 -6.96 26.45 -24.93
CA GLN A 515 -8.17 26.46 -24.10
C GLN A 515 -7.92 25.84 -22.71
N ASP A 516 -7.07 24.82 -22.60
CA ASP A 516 -6.69 24.24 -21.31
C ASP A 516 -5.82 25.18 -20.48
N GLN A 517 -5.00 26.03 -21.13
CA GLN A 517 -4.29 27.10 -20.42
C GLN A 517 -5.26 28.13 -19.84
N GLU A 518 -6.31 28.52 -20.59
CA GLU A 518 -7.37 29.42 -20.09
C GLU A 518 -8.13 28.79 -18.92
N ARG A 519 -8.46 27.50 -19.03
CA ARG A 519 -9.13 26.72 -17.98
C ARG A 519 -8.30 26.69 -16.69
N ASN A 520 -7.00 26.43 -16.76
CA ASN A 520 -6.17 26.29 -15.57
C ASN A 520 -5.94 27.62 -14.84
N ARG A 521 -6.25 28.77 -15.45
CA ARG A 521 -6.33 30.07 -14.76
C ARG A 521 -7.55 30.18 -13.83
N MET A 522 -8.52 29.29 -13.94
CA MET A 522 -9.72 29.27 -13.09
C MET A 522 -9.38 28.60 -11.76
N MET A 523 -8.57 29.26 -10.92
CA MET A 523 -8.14 28.78 -9.60
C MET A 523 -9.27 28.45 -8.61
N ILE A 524 -10.50 28.84 -8.95
CA ILE A 524 -11.62 29.05 -8.03
C ILE A 524 -12.62 27.89 -7.93
N PRO A 525 -12.91 27.10 -8.98
CA PRO A 525 -13.93 26.06 -8.91
C PRO A 525 -13.59 24.83 -8.06
N HIS A 526 -12.41 24.73 -7.45
CA HIS A 526 -12.21 23.67 -6.45
C HIS A 526 -13.08 23.86 -5.19
N LEU A 527 -13.66 25.06 -5.02
CA LEU A 527 -14.67 25.42 -4.01
C LEU A 527 -16.07 25.64 -4.65
N PHE A 528 -16.23 25.27 -5.93
CA PHE A 528 -17.51 25.19 -6.64
C PHE A 528 -17.51 23.96 -7.56
N LYS A 529 -18.08 22.85 -7.10
CA LYS A 529 -18.03 21.60 -7.86
C LYS A 529 -18.45 21.81 -9.31
N THR A 530 -17.56 21.42 -10.22
CA THR A 530 -17.73 21.53 -11.67
C THR A 530 -17.53 20.15 -12.27
N VAL A 531 -18.27 19.84 -13.32
CA VAL A 531 -18.10 18.61 -14.10
C VAL A 531 -17.87 18.93 -15.57
N THR A 532 -17.16 18.06 -16.28
CA THR A 532 -16.91 18.17 -17.72
C THR A 532 -17.75 17.16 -18.49
N VAL A 533 -18.38 17.63 -19.56
CA VAL A 533 -19.04 16.80 -20.57
C VAL A 533 -18.44 17.06 -21.95
N TYR A 534 -18.37 16.00 -22.76
CA TYR A 534 -17.99 16.11 -24.17
C TYR A 534 -19.24 15.96 -25.02
N ALA A 535 -19.59 17.00 -25.77
CA ALA A 535 -20.84 17.08 -26.53
C ALA A 535 -20.62 16.94 -28.04
N ASP A 536 -21.66 16.47 -28.73
CA ASP A 536 -21.70 16.42 -30.20
C ASP A 536 -22.13 17.79 -30.74
N HIS A 537 -21.19 18.49 -31.39
CA HIS A 537 -21.43 19.79 -32.05
C HIS A 537 -22.03 20.91 -31.15
N PRO A 538 -21.42 21.25 -30.00
CA PRO A 538 -21.83 22.42 -29.23
C PRO A 538 -21.68 23.72 -30.03
N ALA A 539 -22.38 24.78 -29.58
CA ALA A 539 -22.36 26.09 -30.24
C ALA A 539 -20.96 26.74 -30.28
N ALA A 540 -20.10 26.39 -29.33
CA ALA A 540 -18.69 26.76 -29.29
C ALA A 540 -17.85 25.53 -28.93
N PRO A 541 -16.59 25.43 -29.41
CA PRO A 541 -15.70 24.29 -29.09
C PRO A 541 -15.43 24.08 -27.60
N TYR A 542 -15.55 25.13 -26.81
CA TYR A 542 -15.38 25.17 -25.37
C TYR A 542 -16.30 26.26 -24.81
N ALA A 543 -17.08 25.92 -23.78
CA ALA A 543 -17.92 26.86 -23.05
C ALA A 543 -18.18 26.34 -21.62
N ILE A 544 -18.56 27.25 -20.72
CA ILE A 544 -18.91 26.97 -19.32
C ILE A 544 -20.36 27.36 -19.13
N TYR A 545 -21.15 26.50 -18.49
CA TYR A 545 -22.57 26.76 -18.22
C TYR A 545 -22.88 26.59 -16.75
N LYS A 546 -23.81 27.40 -16.22
CA LYS A 546 -24.41 27.16 -14.92
C LYS A 546 -25.52 26.10 -14.99
N ILE A 547 -25.57 25.26 -13.97
CA ILE A 547 -26.65 24.29 -13.75
C ILE A 547 -27.80 25.02 -13.07
N THR A 548 -29.03 24.74 -13.52
CA THR A 548 -30.26 25.27 -12.91
C THR A 548 -31.25 24.12 -12.71
N PRO A 549 -32.32 24.28 -11.91
CA PRO A 549 -33.35 23.24 -11.78
C PRO A 549 -33.98 22.79 -13.11
N ASP A 550 -33.92 23.63 -14.16
CA ASP A 550 -34.46 23.38 -15.50
C ASP A 550 -33.39 23.00 -16.53
N LEU A 551 -32.11 22.94 -16.14
CA LEU A 551 -30.97 22.60 -17.01
C LEU A 551 -29.97 21.74 -16.25
N THR A 552 -30.11 20.43 -16.37
CA THR A 552 -29.23 19.45 -15.70
C THR A 552 -27.98 19.16 -16.54
N PRO A 553 -26.91 18.60 -15.95
CA PRO A 553 -25.76 18.12 -16.73
C PRO A 553 -26.15 17.11 -17.83
N ALA A 554 -27.18 16.30 -17.61
CA ALA A 554 -27.68 15.35 -18.60
C ALA A 554 -28.36 16.03 -19.80
N ASP A 555 -29.08 17.13 -19.58
CA ASP A 555 -29.69 17.93 -20.65
C ASP A 555 -28.60 18.61 -21.51
N ILE A 556 -27.54 19.10 -20.84
CA ILE A 556 -26.38 19.72 -21.50
C ILE A 556 -25.62 18.69 -22.34
N GLU A 557 -25.41 17.48 -21.83
CA GLU A 557 -24.79 16.38 -22.58
C GLU A 557 -25.61 16.00 -23.83
N ALA A 558 -26.94 16.09 -23.75
CA ALA A 558 -27.85 15.80 -24.86
C ALA A 558 -27.91 16.91 -25.94
N GLY A 559 -27.28 18.07 -25.71
CA GLY A 559 -27.12 19.15 -26.69
C GLY A 559 -28.14 20.30 -26.61
N ASP A 560 -29.03 20.32 -25.60
CA ASP A 560 -29.94 21.44 -25.34
C ASP A 560 -29.26 22.46 -24.41
N ILE A 561 -28.54 23.43 -25.00
CA ILE A 561 -27.77 24.39 -24.19
C ILE A 561 -28.22 25.84 -24.46
N PRO A 562 -29.03 26.44 -23.56
CA PRO A 562 -29.42 27.84 -23.66
C PRO A 562 -28.20 28.76 -23.50
N SER A 563 -27.99 29.68 -24.45
CA SER A 563 -26.93 30.69 -24.36
C SER A 563 -27.05 31.62 -23.15
N ALA A 564 -28.24 31.71 -22.55
CA ALA A 564 -28.50 32.51 -21.34
C ALA A 564 -27.80 31.94 -20.08
N ASN A 565 -27.37 30.68 -20.11
CA ASN A 565 -26.70 30.01 -19.00
C ASN A 565 -25.18 30.00 -19.14
N GLU A 566 -24.65 30.55 -20.23
CA GLU A 566 -23.21 30.60 -20.50
C GLU A 566 -22.49 31.57 -19.56
N ILE A 567 -21.33 31.14 -19.05
CA ILE A 567 -20.43 31.93 -18.22
C ILE A 567 -19.20 32.29 -19.03
N THR A 568 -18.96 33.59 -19.19
CA THR A 568 -17.81 34.09 -19.95
C THR A 568 -16.63 34.34 -19.03
N ILE A 569 -15.54 33.59 -19.22
CA ILE A 569 -14.23 33.86 -18.61
C ILE A 569 -13.26 34.30 -19.70
N THR A 570 -12.44 35.31 -19.42
CA THR A 570 -11.45 35.82 -20.39
C THR A 570 -10.05 35.89 -19.79
N ASN A 571 -9.03 35.83 -20.65
CA ASN A 571 -7.63 35.98 -20.26
C ASN A 571 -7.28 37.34 -19.64
N ALA A 572 -8.17 38.33 -19.69
CA ALA A 572 -7.96 39.65 -19.09
C ALA A 572 -8.41 39.71 -17.62
N MET A 573 -9.22 38.76 -17.15
CA MET A 573 -9.76 38.76 -15.78
C MET A 573 -8.70 38.37 -14.74
N THR A 574 -8.77 39.03 -13.59
CA THR A 574 -8.10 38.68 -12.34
C THR A 574 -8.80 37.49 -11.67
N MET A 575 -8.14 36.86 -10.69
CA MET A 575 -8.76 35.75 -9.94
C MET A 575 -10.03 36.18 -9.19
N LYS A 576 -10.00 37.36 -8.54
CA LYS A 576 -11.18 37.89 -7.85
C LYS A 576 -12.35 38.10 -8.82
N GLU A 577 -12.11 38.66 -10.00
CA GLU A 577 -13.16 38.84 -11.03
C GLU A 577 -13.72 37.49 -11.56
N VAL A 578 -12.86 36.47 -11.70
CA VAL A 578 -13.34 35.11 -12.05
C VAL A 578 -14.23 34.56 -10.93
N ALA A 579 -13.84 34.74 -9.66
CA ALA A 579 -14.62 34.26 -8.52
C ALA A 579 -15.97 34.97 -8.42
N GLU A 580 -15.97 36.29 -8.54
CA GLU A 580 -17.19 37.10 -8.62
C GLU A 580 -18.10 36.61 -9.74
N THR A 581 -17.55 36.26 -10.91
CA THR A 581 -18.33 35.74 -12.05
C THR A 581 -19.05 34.43 -11.72
N PHE A 582 -18.36 33.48 -11.08
CA PHE A 582 -18.98 32.20 -10.66
C PHE A 582 -20.01 32.41 -9.55
N ILE A 583 -19.69 33.23 -8.53
CA ILE A 583 -20.64 33.58 -7.46
C ILE A 583 -21.86 34.29 -8.05
N ASP A 584 -21.66 35.15 -9.05
CA ASP A 584 -22.76 35.86 -9.72
C ASP A 584 -23.67 34.98 -10.54
N ALA A 585 -23.16 33.84 -11.01
CA ALA A 585 -23.92 32.87 -11.77
C ALA A 585 -24.81 31.98 -10.89
N LEU A 586 -24.57 31.90 -9.57
CA LEU A 586 -25.38 31.09 -8.65
C LEU A 586 -26.85 31.54 -8.62
N ASP A 587 -27.76 30.56 -8.60
CA ASP A 587 -29.21 30.80 -8.48
C ASP A 587 -29.66 31.05 -7.02
N ASP A 588 -28.87 30.62 -6.04
CA ASP A 588 -29.14 30.87 -4.61
C ASP A 588 -28.68 32.27 -4.20
N ALA A 589 -29.64 33.17 -3.99
CA ALA A 589 -29.39 34.55 -3.62
C ALA A 589 -28.76 34.71 -2.21
N GLY A 590 -29.07 33.81 -1.28
CA GLY A 590 -28.53 33.85 0.08
C GLY A 590 -27.07 33.43 0.08
N LEU A 591 -26.77 32.31 -0.57
CA LEU A 591 -25.41 31.83 -0.74
C LEU A 591 -24.54 32.84 -1.51
N LYS A 592 -25.06 33.41 -2.60
CA LYS A 592 -24.39 34.49 -3.35
C LYS A 592 -23.97 35.64 -2.41
N ALA A 593 -24.89 36.12 -1.57
CA ALA A 593 -24.62 37.25 -0.69
C ALA A 593 -23.50 36.92 0.31
N SER A 594 -23.59 35.77 0.99
CA SER A 594 -22.58 35.38 1.98
C SER A 594 -21.19 35.16 1.36
N MET A 595 -21.12 34.57 0.16
CA MET A 595 -19.84 34.36 -0.52
C MET A 595 -19.22 35.66 -1.01
N LYS A 596 -20.03 36.64 -1.42
CA LYS A 596 -19.53 37.98 -1.78
C LYS A 596 -19.01 38.74 -0.57
N ASP A 597 -19.74 38.70 0.53
CA ASP A 597 -19.31 39.33 1.79
C ASP A 597 -17.95 38.75 2.22
N ALA A 598 -17.76 37.42 2.14
CA ALA A 598 -16.46 36.80 2.43
C ALA A 598 -15.36 37.20 1.42
N LEU A 599 -15.69 37.29 0.12
CA LEU A 599 -14.72 37.67 -0.92
C LEU A 599 -14.29 39.14 -0.82
N ASP A 600 -15.14 40.01 -0.27
CA ASP A 600 -14.77 41.40 0.05
C ASP A 600 -13.69 41.48 1.14
N ASP A 601 -13.62 40.47 2.02
CA ASP A 601 -12.55 40.24 3.00
C ASP A 601 -11.42 39.33 2.45
N ASP A 602 -11.35 39.14 1.12
CA ASP A 602 -10.37 38.31 0.40
C ASP A 602 -10.39 36.82 0.79
N LEU A 603 -11.53 36.34 1.32
CA LEU A 603 -11.76 34.94 1.63
C LEU A 603 -12.65 34.27 0.59
N LEU A 604 -12.09 33.32 -0.16
CA LEU A 604 -12.87 32.51 -1.08
C LEU A 604 -13.44 31.30 -0.32
N VAL A 605 -14.75 31.25 -0.11
CA VAL A 605 -15.42 30.18 0.64
C VAL A 605 -16.12 29.21 -0.32
N SER A 606 -16.23 27.94 0.04
CA SER A 606 -17.04 26.93 -0.66
C SER A 606 -18.54 27.11 -0.46
N ASP A 607 -19.34 26.51 -1.34
CA ASP A 607 -20.81 26.54 -1.21
C ASP A 607 -21.34 25.78 0.02
N THR A 608 -20.56 24.87 0.59
CA THR A 608 -20.86 24.20 1.86
C THR A 608 -20.46 25.03 3.08
N GLY A 609 -19.59 26.03 2.90
CA GLY A 609 -19.02 26.84 3.99
C GLY A 609 -17.87 26.16 4.74
N GLU A 610 -17.56 24.89 4.44
CA GLU A 610 -16.60 24.10 5.21
C GLU A 610 -15.15 24.27 4.75
N LEU A 611 -14.93 24.71 3.53
CA LEU A 611 -13.61 24.97 2.95
C LEU A 611 -13.49 26.44 2.56
N ALA A 612 -12.35 27.05 2.84
CA ALA A 612 -12.05 28.40 2.40
C ALA A 612 -10.58 28.57 2.02
N PHE A 613 -10.29 29.55 1.17
CA PHE A 613 -8.93 29.94 0.80
C PHE A 613 -8.76 31.44 1.03
N ASP A 614 -7.86 31.79 1.95
CA ASP A 614 -7.48 33.17 2.24
C ASP A 614 -6.48 33.64 1.19
N LEU A 615 -6.90 34.60 0.36
CA LEU A 615 -6.12 35.13 -0.75
C LEU A 615 -5.02 36.09 -0.27
N ASN A 616 -5.13 36.66 0.94
CA ASN A 616 -4.14 37.55 1.53
C ASN A 616 -2.94 36.77 2.05
N THR A 617 -3.22 35.71 2.82
CA THR A 617 -2.15 34.90 3.43
C THR A 617 -1.70 33.73 2.55
N ASN A 618 -2.50 33.27 1.58
CA ASN A 618 -2.33 31.98 0.89
C ASN A 618 -2.55 30.78 1.82
N THR A 619 -3.53 30.88 2.71
CA THR A 619 -3.88 29.82 3.67
C THR A 619 -5.16 29.11 3.26
N TYR A 620 -5.11 27.78 3.22
CA TYR A 620 -6.28 26.94 3.06
C TYR A 620 -6.86 26.59 4.42
N LEU A 621 -8.15 26.82 4.57
CA LEU A 621 -8.89 26.62 5.80
C LEU A 621 -9.89 25.48 5.61
N ILE A 622 -9.87 24.55 6.56
CA ILE A 622 -10.83 23.46 6.70
C ILE A 622 -11.58 23.71 8.00
N ASN A 623 -12.90 23.81 7.94
CA ASN A 623 -13.77 24.11 9.06
C ASN A 623 -15.03 23.24 8.96
N THR A 624 -14.93 22.00 9.44
CA THR A 624 -16.05 21.06 9.51
C THR A 624 -16.35 20.76 10.98
N PRO A 625 -17.51 20.17 11.31
CA PRO A 625 -17.78 19.73 12.67
C PRO A 625 -16.72 18.76 13.20
N TYR A 626 -16.03 18.00 12.35
CA TYR A 626 -15.12 16.93 12.73
C TYR A 626 -13.64 17.26 12.53
N ALA A 627 -13.33 18.28 11.73
CA ALA A 627 -11.97 18.66 11.39
C ALA A 627 -11.82 20.19 11.27
N ALA A 628 -10.76 20.72 11.86
CA ALA A 628 -10.33 22.11 11.72
C ALA A 628 -8.86 22.14 11.28
N ALA A 629 -8.52 22.91 10.25
CA ALA A 629 -7.13 23.07 9.83
C ALA A 629 -6.85 24.41 9.16
N ALA A 630 -5.62 24.90 9.33
CA ALA A 630 -5.03 25.97 8.54
C ALA A 630 -3.73 25.45 7.91
N VAL A 631 -3.63 25.55 6.58
CA VAL A 631 -2.57 24.94 5.77
C VAL A 631 -1.97 25.99 4.84
N GLY A 632 -0.65 26.17 4.84
CA GLY A 632 0.05 27.15 4.00
C GLY A 632 0.86 28.15 4.82
N THR A 633 0.75 29.44 4.49
CA THR A 633 1.48 30.51 5.20
C THR A 633 0.72 30.94 6.46
N LEU A 634 1.21 30.52 7.61
CA LEU A 634 0.65 30.87 8.91
C LEU A 634 1.31 32.15 9.43
N ASP A 635 0.59 33.25 9.61
CA ASP A 635 1.15 34.58 9.93
C ASP A 635 1.13 34.92 11.44
N GLY A 636 0.88 33.94 12.30
CA GLY A 636 0.74 34.14 13.73
C GLY A 636 -0.64 34.63 14.18
N SER A 637 -1.58 34.87 13.26
CA SER A 637 -2.98 35.14 13.58
C SER A 637 -3.69 33.90 14.14
N GLY A 638 -4.80 34.12 14.84
CA GLY A 638 -5.69 33.05 15.29
C GLY A 638 -6.75 32.78 14.22
N TYR A 639 -6.79 31.55 13.71
CA TYR A 639 -7.79 31.07 12.76
C TYR A 639 -8.99 30.52 13.55
N GLU A 640 -10.10 31.25 13.54
CA GLU A 640 -11.35 30.86 14.20
C GLU A 640 -12.17 29.95 13.26
N LEU A 641 -12.23 28.66 13.57
CA LEU A 641 -12.82 27.60 12.76
C LEU A 641 -13.89 26.87 13.58
N GLY A 642 -15.05 27.51 13.71
CA GLY A 642 -16.16 27.00 14.51
C GLY A 642 -15.85 27.03 16.01
N ALA A 643 -15.86 25.86 16.65
CA ALA A 643 -15.51 25.73 18.07
C ALA A 643 -13.99 25.71 18.33
N VAL A 644 -13.16 25.69 17.27
CA VAL A 644 -11.72 25.57 17.36
C VAL A 644 -11.04 26.88 16.94
N THR A 645 -10.06 27.31 17.72
CA THR A 645 -9.10 28.34 17.28
C THR A 645 -7.73 27.69 17.08
N LEU A 646 -7.14 27.86 15.90
CA LEU A 646 -5.77 27.41 15.61
C LEU A 646 -4.84 28.60 15.46
N ARG A 647 -3.57 28.42 15.84
CA ARG A 647 -2.54 29.45 15.64
C ARG A 647 -1.19 28.81 15.33
N GLY A 648 -0.51 29.35 14.35
CA GLY A 648 0.88 29.03 13.98
C GLY A 648 1.55 30.23 13.30
N ASP A 649 2.87 30.24 13.24
CA ASP A 649 3.68 31.32 12.65
C ASP A 649 4.82 30.71 11.82
N LEU A 650 4.54 30.46 10.53
CA LEU A 650 5.38 29.73 9.59
C LEU A 650 5.13 30.20 8.15
N ALA A 651 6.19 30.28 7.36
CA ALA A 651 6.05 30.53 5.91
C ALA A 651 5.30 29.41 5.19
N HIS A 652 5.51 28.16 5.63
CA HIS A 652 4.88 26.93 5.14
C HIS A 652 4.67 25.99 6.33
N GLY A 653 3.47 25.41 6.45
CA GLY A 653 3.16 24.40 7.44
C GLY A 653 1.66 24.17 7.60
N THR A 654 1.32 23.24 8.50
CA THR A 654 -0.06 22.91 8.82
C THR A 654 -0.27 22.95 10.33
N VAL A 655 -1.38 23.55 10.77
CA VAL A 655 -1.94 23.32 12.10
C VAL A 655 -3.33 22.72 11.93
N SER A 656 -3.64 21.63 12.65
CA SER A 656 -4.92 20.94 12.49
C SER A 656 -5.38 20.19 13.74
N ALA A 657 -6.68 19.92 13.78
CA ALA A 657 -7.39 19.11 14.75
C ALA A 657 -8.40 18.21 14.02
N LEU A 658 -8.35 16.90 14.26
CA LEU A 658 -9.24 15.92 13.63
C LEU A 658 -9.81 14.97 14.68
N SER A 659 -11.13 14.74 14.64
CA SER A 659 -11.83 13.79 15.50
C SER A 659 -11.38 12.34 15.22
N LEU A 660 -11.04 11.61 16.29
CA LEU A 660 -10.69 10.17 16.20
C LEU A 660 -11.86 9.25 16.53
N ASP A 661 -12.88 9.78 17.20
CA ASP A 661 -14.05 9.02 17.68
C ASP A 661 -15.32 9.26 16.85
N ASP A 662 -15.23 10.02 15.76
CA ASP A 662 -16.33 10.36 14.85
C ASP A 662 -17.40 11.28 15.45
N GLU A 663 -17.07 11.95 16.55
CA GLU A 663 -17.92 12.98 17.15
C GLU A 663 -17.47 14.38 16.70
N PRO A 664 -18.38 15.38 16.66
CA PRO A 664 -18.00 16.78 16.45
C PRO A 664 -16.92 17.23 17.44
N LEU A 665 -16.01 18.12 17.04
CA LEU A 665 -14.81 18.49 17.81
C LEU A 665 -15.13 19.06 19.20
N ASP A 666 -16.23 19.80 19.36
CA ASP A 666 -16.70 20.33 20.65
C ASP A 666 -17.27 19.27 21.58
N GLU A 667 -17.73 18.15 21.00
CA GLU A 667 -18.25 16.96 21.66
C GLU A 667 -17.25 15.78 21.66
N SER A 668 -16.08 15.89 21.03
CA SER A 668 -15.17 14.76 20.85
C SER A 668 -14.41 14.43 22.14
N GLY A 669 -14.34 13.13 22.43
CA GLY A 669 -13.56 12.58 23.53
C GLY A 669 -12.11 12.28 23.15
N ARG A 670 -11.76 12.32 21.86
CA ARG A 670 -10.42 11.98 21.38
C ARG A 670 -10.10 12.70 20.07
N ILE A 671 -9.11 13.59 20.10
CA ILE A 671 -8.75 14.44 18.95
C ILE A 671 -7.25 14.27 18.64
N LEU A 672 -6.92 14.05 17.37
CA LEU A 672 -5.57 14.15 16.85
C LEU A 672 -5.28 15.62 16.54
N LEU A 673 -4.25 16.18 17.17
CA LEU A 673 -3.74 17.52 16.84
C LEU A 673 -2.39 17.37 16.13
N ALA A 674 -2.15 18.19 15.11
CA ALA A 674 -0.86 18.24 14.43
C ALA A 674 -0.43 19.67 14.17
N TYR A 675 0.85 19.95 14.39
CA TYR A 675 1.52 21.18 13.95
C TYR A 675 2.80 20.81 13.19
N THR A 676 2.72 20.77 11.87
CA THR A 676 3.83 20.43 10.97
C THR A 676 4.55 21.70 10.53
N THR A 677 5.86 21.71 10.79
CA THR A 677 6.78 22.78 10.41
C THR A 677 7.59 22.35 9.19
N ASP A 678 8.85 21.97 9.38
CA ASP A 678 9.70 21.39 8.35
C ASP A 678 10.55 20.26 8.94
N ALA A 679 11.14 19.42 8.09
CA ALA A 679 12.00 18.30 8.47
C ALA A 679 13.27 18.26 7.63
N ALA A 680 14.38 17.91 8.29
CA ALA A 680 15.71 17.84 7.72
C ALA A 680 16.47 16.60 8.22
N GLY A 681 17.30 15.98 7.38
CA GLY A 681 18.32 15.05 7.85
C GLY A 681 19.44 15.77 8.62
N THR A 682 20.02 15.13 9.65
CA THR A 682 21.17 15.72 10.36
C THR A 682 22.36 15.85 9.40
N GLY A 683 22.85 17.07 9.23
CA GLY A 683 23.96 17.44 8.37
C GLY A 683 23.60 17.67 6.91
N GLU A 684 22.31 17.74 6.55
CA GLU A 684 21.91 18.07 5.18
C GLU A 684 22.22 19.53 4.82
N TYR A 685 22.48 19.79 3.52
CA TYR A 685 22.74 21.12 2.98
C TYR A 685 22.60 21.16 1.45
N GLU A 686 22.63 22.37 0.88
CA GLU A 686 22.57 22.60 -0.57
C GLU A 686 23.72 23.45 -1.10
N VAL A 687 24.08 23.21 -2.36
CA VAL A 687 25.10 23.97 -3.11
C VAL A 687 24.54 24.41 -4.45
N THR A 688 24.54 25.71 -4.78
CA THR A 688 24.20 26.18 -6.12
C THR A 688 25.44 26.54 -6.92
N SER A 689 25.56 25.95 -8.11
CA SER A 689 26.62 26.28 -9.07
C SER A 689 26.06 26.29 -10.49
N GLY A 690 26.40 27.33 -11.27
CA GLY A 690 25.97 27.42 -12.67
C GLY A 690 24.45 27.48 -12.91
N GLY A 691 23.66 27.90 -11.92
CA GLY A 691 22.19 27.89 -11.99
C GLY A 691 21.54 26.53 -11.70
N LEU A 692 22.33 25.55 -11.22
CA LEU A 692 21.85 24.27 -10.71
C LEU A 692 22.05 24.22 -9.19
N THR A 693 21.04 23.77 -8.46
CA THR A 693 21.12 23.48 -7.03
C THR A 693 21.32 21.98 -6.83
N THR A 694 22.30 21.62 -6.01
CA THR A 694 22.64 20.25 -5.63
C THR A 694 22.30 20.05 -4.16
N TYR A 695 21.45 19.07 -3.89
CA TYR A 695 21.09 18.68 -2.52
C TYR A 695 22.01 17.55 -2.02
N HIS A 696 22.45 17.69 -0.78
CA HIS A 696 23.25 16.71 -0.06
C HIS A 696 22.44 16.13 1.10
N GLN A 697 22.07 14.85 0.96
CA GLN A 697 21.26 14.13 1.96
C GLN A 697 21.97 14.04 3.32
N GLY A 698 21.22 14.31 4.38
CA GLY A 698 21.67 14.17 5.76
C GLY A 698 21.65 12.72 6.26
N THR A 699 21.81 12.57 7.57
CA THR A 699 21.82 11.29 8.29
C THR A 699 20.79 11.27 9.42
N LEU A 700 20.55 10.11 10.02
CA LEU A 700 19.76 10.01 11.25
C LEU A 700 20.52 10.63 12.44
N PRO A 701 19.83 11.20 13.44
CA PRO A 701 18.37 11.32 13.52
C PRO A 701 17.82 12.39 12.57
N THR A 702 16.57 12.22 12.15
CA THR A 702 15.81 13.29 11.49
C THR A 702 15.58 14.43 12.48
N LEU A 703 15.60 15.66 11.97
CA LEU A 703 15.40 16.89 12.71
C LEU A 703 14.08 17.55 12.28
N VAL A 704 13.42 18.20 13.21
CA VAL A 704 12.24 19.05 12.99
C VAL A 704 12.59 20.51 13.21
N LYS A 705 12.10 21.40 12.36
CA LYS A 705 12.20 22.84 12.58
C LYS A 705 11.33 23.24 13.77
N TYR A 706 11.93 23.89 14.76
CA TYR A 706 11.24 24.31 15.97
C TYR A 706 10.16 25.36 15.64
N GLY A 707 8.97 25.17 16.16
CA GLY A 707 7.84 26.08 16.09
C GLY A 707 6.97 25.98 17.33
N LEU A 708 6.27 27.06 17.65
CA LEU A 708 5.29 27.13 18.71
C LEU A 708 3.93 27.56 18.12
N GLY A 709 2.95 26.67 18.20
CA GLY A 709 1.55 26.95 17.86
C GLY A 709 0.64 26.91 19.09
N GLU A 710 -0.65 27.15 18.88
CA GLU A 710 -1.69 27.03 19.89
C GLU A 710 -2.94 26.39 19.29
N PHE A 711 -3.57 25.49 20.04
CA PHE A 711 -4.89 24.96 19.78
C PHE A 711 -5.83 25.40 20.90
N LYS A 712 -7.02 25.89 20.55
CA LYS A 712 -8.12 26.12 21.49
C LYS A 712 -9.36 25.38 21.04
N LEU A 713 -10.15 24.95 22.01
CA LEU A 713 -11.44 24.33 21.79
C LEU A 713 -12.45 24.84 22.79
N ASP A 714 -13.55 25.39 22.28
CA ASP A 714 -14.78 25.61 23.03
C ASP A 714 -15.57 24.31 23.08
N THR A 715 -15.46 23.58 24.19
CA THR A 715 -16.05 22.25 24.34
C THR A 715 -17.37 22.31 25.09
N THR A 716 -18.29 21.41 24.73
CA THR A 716 -19.53 21.15 25.49
C THR A 716 -19.28 20.17 26.65
N ARG A 717 -18.16 19.45 26.63
CA ARG A 717 -17.72 18.57 27.71
C ARG A 717 -17.13 19.38 28.86
N THR A 718 -16.86 18.72 29.99
CA THR A 718 -16.18 19.35 31.13
C THR A 718 -14.74 19.70 30.75
N PRO A 719 -14.36 21.00 30.61
CA PRO A 719 -13.05 21.36 30.05
C PRO A 719 -11.86 20.87 30.88
N SER A 720 -11.99 20.87 32.21
CA SER A 720 -10.93 20.43 33.15
C SER A 720 -10.63 18.93 33.13
N ALA A 721 -11.41 18.14 32.40
CA ALA A 721 -11.21 16.71 32.22
C ALA A 721 -10.31 16.38 31.01
N TYR A 722 -9.98 17.36 30.17
CA TYR A 722 -9.10 17.11 29.04
C TYR A 722 -7.63 16.99 29.47
N LYS A 723 -6.94 16.01 28.88
CA LYS A 723 -5.48 15.85 28.94
C LYS A 723 -4.92 15.85 27.53
N ALA A 724 -3.79 16.52 27.34
CA ALA A 724 -3.07 16.54 26.06
C ALA A 724 -1.74 15.81 26.20
N TYR A 725 -1.35 15.05 25.17
CA TYR A 725 -0.10 14.30 25.14
C TYR A 725 0.67 14.58 23.86
N LYS A 726 1.96 14.87 23.99
CA LYS A 726 2.90 14.89 22.86
C LYS A 726 3.11 13.47 22.34
N LEU A 727 3.12 13.28 21.03
CA LEU A 727 3.34 11.99 20.39
C LEU A 727 4.68 11.91 19.67
N ALA A 728 5.28 10.72 19.68
CA ALA A 728 6.32 10.33 18.72
C ALA A 728 5.71 10.08 17.33
N GLN A 729 6.54 9.89 16.30
CA GLN A 729 6.07 9.64 14.92
C GLN A 729 5.28 8.33 14.76
N ASN A 730 5.38 7.42 15.73
CA ASN A 730 4.60 6.18 15.80
C ASN A 730 3.40 6.25 16.76
N GLY A 731 3.06 7.43 17.28
CA GLY A 731 1.90 7.63 18.15
C GLY A 731 2.13 7.27 19.63
N VAL A 732 3.33 6.85 20.03
CA VAL A 732 3.65 6.69 21.46
C VAL A 732 3.56 8.04 22.17
N ARG A 733 2.80 8.10 23.28
CA ARG A 733 2.75 9.28 24.14
C ARG A 733 4.10 9.49 24.83
N LEU A 734 4.75 10.62 24.53
CA LEU A 734 6.07 10.98 25.05
C LEU A 734 5.98 11.75 26.37
N ALA A 735 5.08 12.72 26.45
CA ALA A 735 4.90 13.58 27.62
C ALA A 735 3.48 14.16 27.64
N GLU A 736 2.96 14.45 28.83
CA GLU A 736 1.76 15.25 29.00
C GLU A 736 2.08 16.74 28.73
N VAL A 737 1.17 17.41 28.02
CA VAL A 737 1.26 18.83 27.65
C VAL A 737 0.24 19.61 28.48
N PRO A 738 0.59 20.79 29.01
CA PRO A 738 -0.34 21.58 29.83
C PRO A 738 -1.63 21.92 29.08
N VAL A 739 -2.78 21.67 29.72
CA VAL A 739 -4.09 22.14 29.27
C VAL A 739 -4.52 23.31 30.15
N THR A 740 -4.75 24.47 29.55
CA THR A 740 -5.25 25.66 30.27
C THR A 740 -6.75 25.78 30.06
N VAL A 741 -7.52 26.00 31.12
CA VAL A 741 -8.99 26.12 31.07
C VAL A 741 -9.42 27.55 31.39
N THR A 742 -10.23 28.14 30.52
CA THR A 742 -10.89 29.45 30.75
C THR A 742 -12.37 29.34 30.37
N GLY A 743 -13.26 29.24 31.37
CA GLY A 743 -14.68 29.01 31.09
C GLY A 743 -14.90 27.64 30.46
N THR A 744 -15.51 27.61 29.26
CA THR A 744 -15.70 26.42 28.42
C THR A 744 -14.51 26.12 27.49
N THR A 745 -13.58 27.05 27.37
CA THR A 745 -12.45 26.95 26.44
C THR A 745 -11.28 26.21 27.07
N ILE A 746 -10.73 25.23 26.36
CA ILE A 746 -9.40 24.66 26.63
C ILE A 746 -8.37 25.29 25.69
N SER A 747 -7.12 25.44 26.14
CA SER A 747 -5.97 25.83 25.31
C SER A 747 -4.81 24.85 25.54
N VAL A 748 -4.16 24.44 24.44
CA VAL A 748 -3.04 23.51 24.40
C VAL A 748 -1.90 24.13 23.57
N PRO A 749 -0.69 24.30 24.12
CA PRO A 749 0.47 24.72 23.34
C PRO A 749 0.97 23.58 22.44
N LEU A 750 1.24 23.91 21.18
CA LEU A 750 1.75 22.96 20.18
C LEU A 750 3.23 23.24 19.91
N GLU A 751 4.11 22.74 20.79
CA GLU A 751 5.57 22.88 20.63
C GLU A 751 6.13 21.75 19.79
N THR A 752 6.79 22.02 18.66
CA THR A 752 7.29 20.96 17.76
C THR A 752 8.54 20.23 18.25
N ASP A 753 9.05 20.51 19.45
CA ASP A 753 10.13 19.71 20.04
C ASP A 753 9.72 18.22 20.07
N LYS A 754 10.60 17.35 19.56
CA LYS A 754 10.41 15.89 19.48
C LYS A 754 9.29 15.37 18.57
N GLY A 755 8.60 16.20 17.78
CA GLY A 755 7.64 15.72 16.77
C GLY A 755 6.55 16.72 16.40
N TYR A 756 5.58 16.30 15.58
CA TYR A 756 4.49 17.16 15.07
C TYR A 756 3.14 16.93 15.74
N ALA A 757 2.93 15.74 16.31
CA ALA A 757 1.60 15.27 16.69
C ALA A 757 1.35 15.30 18.20
N PHE A 758 0.08 15.45 18.54
CA PHE A 758 -0.43 15.45 19.89
C PHE A 758 -1.78 14.71 19.93
N GLU A 759 -2.10 14.12 21.06
CA GLU A 759 -3.40 13.50 21.32
C GLU A 759 -4.07 14.27 22.45
N LEU A 760 -5.25 14.80 22.17
CA LEU A 760 -6.14 15.34 23.20
C LEU A 760 -7.17 14.27 23.56
N VAL A 761 -7.30 13.97 24.85
CA VAL A 761 -8.23 12.96 25.36
C VAL A 761 -9.10 13.57 26.44
N TYR A 762 -10.41 13.40 26.31
CA TYR A 762 -11.36 13.65 27.38
C TYR A 762 -11.27 12.49 28.38
N ASP A 763 -10.71 12.78 29.54
CA ASP A 763 -10.65 11.87 30.67
C ASP A 763 -11.53 12.47 31.77
N PRO A 764 -12.85 12.20 31.78
CA PRO A 764 -13.77 12.72 32.79
C PRO A 764 -13.29 12.23 34.14
N VAL A 765 -12.44 13.02 34.80
CA VAL A 765 -12.05 12.78 36.18
C VAL A 765 -13.29 13.09 37.02
N THR A 766 -14.27 12.18 37.00
CA THR A 766 -15.18 11.97 38.11
C THR A 766 -14.27 11.47 39.22
N GLY A 767 -14.04 12.32 40.22
CA GLY A 767 -12.92 12.21 41.17
C GLY A 767 -12.60 10.78 41.54
N THR A 768 -11.36 10.33 41.26
CA THR A 768 -10.88 8.95 41.43
C THR A 768 -12.00 7.94 41.31
N ASP A 769 -12.24 7.41 40.11
CA ASP A 769 -12.99 6.16 40.04
C ASP A 769 -12.32 5.19 41.02
N LEU A 770 -13.06 4.73 42.01
CA LEU A 770 -12.64 3.71 42.97
C LEU A 770 -13.37 2.39 42.71
N THR A 771 -14.27 2.39 41.73
CA THR A 771 -15.04 1.22 41.35
C THR A 771 -14.20 0.44 40.36
N ALA A 772 -13.88 -0.80 40.71
CA ALA A 772 -13.20 -1.67 39.77
C ALA A 772 -14.20 -2.20 38.73
N PRO A 773 -13.74 -2.47 37.49
CA PRO A 773 -14.54 -3.16 36.49
C PRO A 773 -15.15 -4.46 37.00
N THR A 774 -16.27 -4.86 36.42
CA THR A 774 -16.86 -6.17 36.72
C THR A 774 -15.88 -7.29 36.41
N VAL A 775 -15.86 -8.33 37.24
CA VAL A 775 -15.01 -9.51 37.02
C VAL A 775 -15.29 -10.12 35.65
N PRO A 776 -14.27 -10.35 34.80
CA PRO A 776 -14.45 -11.05 33.53
C PRO A 776 -15.15 -12.39 33.75
N SER A 777 -16.26 -12.62 33.04
CA SER A 777 -17.08 -13.84 33.14
C SER A 777 -16.92 -14.71 31.88
N GLY A 778 -17.42 -15.95 31.92
CA GLY A 778 -17.34 -16.84 30.75
C GLY A 778 -15.90 -17.15 30.31
N VAL A 779 -14.92 -17.10 31.21
CA VAL A 779 -13.54 -17.44 30.90
C VAL A 779 -13.48 -18.91 30.49
N ALA A 780 -13.03 -19.16 29.27
CA ALA A 780 -12.82 -20.48 28.72
C ALA A 780 -11.37 -20.61 28.25
N ALA A 781 -10.77 -21.76 28.57
CA ALA A 781 -9.42 -22.12 28.15
C ALA A 781 -9.49 -23.48 27.47
N VAL A 782 -9.06 -23.56 26.22
CA VAL A 782 -9.05 -24.78 25.42
C VAL A 782 -7.66 -25.07 24.90
N SER A 783 -7.31 -26.34 24.84
CA SER A 783 -6.03 -26.80 24.30
C SER A 783 -6.27 -28.05 23.47
N ASP A 784 -5.91 -27.96 22.19
CA ASP A 784 -6.00 -29.04 21.19
C ASP A 784 -4.63 -29.73 20.98
N THR A 785 -3.54 -29.10 21.44
CA THR A 785 -2.15 -29.49 21.19
C THR A 785 -1.29 -29.25 22.42
N ALA A 786 -0.07 -29.78 22.41
CA ALA A 786 0.89 -29.62 23.50
C ALA A 786 1.47 -28.20 23.61
N ALA A 787 1.34 -27.35 22.58
CA ALA A 787 2.12 -26.12 22.45
C ALA A 787 1.28 -24.83 22.49
N LYS A 788 -0.04 -24.92 22.64
CA LYS A 788 -0.89 -23.72 22.82
C LYS A 788 -2.09 -23.94 23.74
N VAL A 789 -2.52 -22.86 24.37
CA VAL A 789 -3.82 -22.71 25.01
C VAL A 789 -4.51 -21.49 24.40
N GLU A 790 -5.76 -21.64 23.98
CA GLU A 790 -6.61 -20.55 23.53
C GLU A 790 -7.56 -20.14 24.66
N LEU A 791 -7.54 -18.86 25.00
CA LEU A 791 -8.35 -18.23 26.02
C LEU A 791 -9.41 -17.34 25.39
N SER A 792 -10.60 -17.35 25.95
CA SER A 792 -11.67 -16.40 25.63
C SER A 792 -12.45 -16.04 26.90
N TRP A 793 -13.08 -14.87 26.92
CA TRP A 793 -13.95 -14.43 28.01
C TRP A 793 -15.02 -13.46 27.53
N THR A 794 -16.02 -13.22 28.37
CA THR A 794 -17.05 -12.20 28.13
C THR A 794 -16.51 -10.84 28.57
N LYS A 795 -16.78 -9.81 27.77
CA LYS A 795 -16.35 -8.42 28.03
C LYS A 795 -16.89 -7.95 29.39
N SER A 796 -16.03 -7.33 30.19
CA SER A 796 -16.40 -6.64 31.43
C SER A 796 -17.06 -5.29 31.15
N THR A 797 -17.84 -4.81 32.11
CA THR A 797 -18.39 -3.46 32.14
C THR A 797 -17.83 -2.69 33.34
N ASP A 798 -17.86 -1.37 33.26
CA ASP A 798 -17.41 -0.46 34.31
C ASP A 798 -18.19 0.86 34.20
N ASN A 799 -18.24 1.66 35.26
CA ASN A 799 -18.95 2.96 35.28
C ASN A 799 -18.24 4.06 34.47
N VAL A 800 -16.92 3.98 34.29
CA VAL A 800 -16.16 4.89 33.41
C VAL A 800 -15.72 4.17 32.14
N GLY A 801 -15.27 2.92 32.26
CA GLY A 801 -14.92 2.10 31.12
C GLY A 801 -13.81 1.09 31.42
N VAL A 802 -13.70 0.06 30.59
CA VAL A 802 -12.66 -0.96 30.73
C VAL A 802 -11.50 -0.63 29.79
N SER A 803 -10.35 -0.26 30.34
CA SER A 803 -9.12 -0.01 29.57
C SER A 803 -8.50 -1.28 29.03
N GLY A 804 -8.60 -2.40 29.77
CA GLY A 804 -7.94 -3.63 29.35
C GLY A 804 -8.11 -4.82 30.27
N TYR A 805 -7.39 -5.89 29.92
CA TYR A 805 -7.35 -7.13 30.67
C TYR A 805 -5.91 -7.55 30.98
N LYS A 806 -5.67 -8.00 32.21
CA LYS A 806 -4.43 -8.65 32.65
C LYS A 806 -4.67 -10.15 32.76
N LEU A 807 -3.86 -10.93 32.04
CA LEU A 807 -3.97 -12.38 31.99
C LEU A 807 -2.88 -13.00 32.86
N TYR A 808 -3.27 -13.92 33.72
CA TYR A 808 -2.38 -14.63 34.63
C TYR A 808 -2.43 -16.13 34.34
N ARG A 809 -1.26 -16.76 34.30
CA ARG A 809 -1.09 -18.21 34.27
C ARG A 809 -0.34 -18.63 35.53
N ASP A 810 -0.95 -19.51 36.32
CA ASP A 810 -0.41 -20.00 37.61
C ASP A 810 0.08 -18.85 38.51
N GLY A 811 -0.65 -17.73 38.50
CA GLY A 811 -0.36 -16.54 39.30
C GLY A 811 0.65 -15.55 38.70
N THR A 812 1.33 -15.89 37.59
CA THR A 812 2.23 -14.97 36.88
C THR A 812 1.49 -14.28 35.74
N GLN A 813 1.63 -12.97 35.62
CA GLN A 813 1.05 -12.22 34.51
C GLN A 813 1.79 -12.57 33.21
N ILE A 814 1.06 -13.02 32.20
CA ILE A 814 1.62 -13.40 30.89
C ILE A 814 1.28 -12.41 29.77
N ALA A 815 0.23 -11.59 29.95
CA ALA A 815 -0.17 -10.59 28.97
C ALA A 815 -0.97 -9.44 29.61
N SER A 816 -1.00 -8.30 28.91
CA SER A 816 -1.91 -7.18 29.15
C SER A 816 -2.50 -6.77 27.79
N LEU A 817 -3.82 -6.66 27.69
CA LEU A 817 -4.55 -6.47 26.44
C LEU A 817 -5.51 -5.27 26.53
N ASN A 818 -5.87 -4.67 25.40
CA ASN A 818 -6.84 -3.57 25.32
C ASN A 818 -8.27 -4.04 25.62
N GLY A 819 -9.13 -3.12 26.08
CA GLY A 819 -10.47 -3.42 26.60
C GLY A 819 -11.49 -3.96 25.58
N ASN A 820 -11.20 -3.84 24.28
CA ASN A 820 -11.97 -4.43 23.19
C ASN A 820 -11.54 -5.88 22.84
N VAL A 821 -10.43 -6.38 23.40
CA VAL A 821 -9.93 -7.74 23.15
C VAL A 821 -10.44 -8.70 24.22
N THR A 822 -11.10 -9.77 23.78
CA THR A 822 -11.67 -10.81 24.67
C THR A 822 -11.17 -12.23 24.37
N ARG A 823 -10.04 -12.33 23.66
CA ARG A 823 -9.38 -13.60 23.29
C ARG A 823 -7.86 -13.50 23.35
N TYR A 824 -7.18 -14.59 23.65
CA TYR A 824 -5.70 -14.67 23.69
C TYR A 824 -5.19 -16.09 23.42
N VAL A 825 -4.05 -16.24 22.74
CA VAL A 825 -3.41 -17.55 22.51
C VAL A 825 -2.05 -17.59 23.21
N ASP A 826 -1.95 -18.41 24.25
CA ASP A 826 -0.70 -18.66 24.97
C ASP A 826 0.10 -19.77 24.29
N LYS A 827 1.21 -19.40 23.63
CA LYS A 827 2.13 -20.34 22.95
C LYS A 827 3.35 -20.72 23.79
N SER A 828 3.40 -20.28 25.05
CA SER A 828 4.54 -20.51 25.95
C SER A 828 4.32 -21.70 26.90
N VAL A 829 3.32 -22.51 26.60
CA VAL A 829 2.92 -23.69 27.37
C VAL A 829 3.67 -24.93 26.90
N THR A 830 3.77 -25.92 27.78
CA THR A 830 4.26 -27.25 27.49
C THR A 830 3.13 -28.26 27.59
N GLY A 831 3.21 -29.35 26.82
CA GLY A 831 2.20 -30.40 26.82
C GLY A 831 2.11 -31.12 28.16
N LEU A 832 1.04 -31.87 28.35
CA LEU A 832 0.78 -32.66 29.57
C LEU A 832 0.85 -31.84 30.87
N THR A 833 0.61 -30.54 30.79
CA THR A 833 0.73 -29.62 31.92
C THR A 833 -0.62 -28.97 32.17
N THR A 834 -1.06 -28.98 33.42
CA THR A 834 -2.29 -28.28 33.82
C THR A 834 -1.94 -26.86 34.22
N TYR A 835 -2.50 -25.89 33.49
CA TYR A 835 -2.36 -24.47 33.73
C TYR A 835 -3.65 -23.89 34.28
N HIS A 836 -3.53 -22.93 35.19
CA HIS A 836 -4.67 -22.19 35.72
C HIS A 836 -4.63 -20.76 35.20
N TYR A 837 -5.64 -20.38 34.43
CA TYR A 837 -5.76 -19.04 33.88
C TYR A 837 -6.74 -18.20 34.69
N VAL A 838 -6.33 -16.96 34.98
CA VAL A 838 -7.17 -15.94 35.61
C VAL A 838 -7.11 -14.69 34.77
N VAL A 839 -8.26 -14.10 34.48
CA VAL A 839 -8.37 -12.82 33.76
C VAL A 839 -8.85 -11.77 34.75
N LYS A 840 -8.21 -10.60 34.74
CA LYS A 840 -8.63 -9.40 35.49
C LYS A 840 -8.87 -8.27 34.50
N ALA A 841 -9.95 -7.53 34.66
CA ALA A 841 -10.16 -6.27 33.94
C ALA A 841 -9.52 -5.11 34.71
N PHE A 842 -9.13 -4.05 34.01
CA PHE A 842 -8.72 -2.80 34.62
C PHE A 842 -9.26 -1.60 33.84
N ASP A 843 -9.44 -0.49 34.54
CA ASP A 843 -10.00 0.76 34.01
C ASP A 843 -8.89 1.84 33.81
N PRO A 844 -9.25 3.03 33.29
CA PRO A 844 -8.29 4.12 33.12
C PRO A 844 -7.70 4.67 34.43
N SER A 845 -8.44 4.52 35.54
CA SER A 845 -8.05 4.97 36.88
C SER A 845 -7.11 4.00 37.59
N GLY A 846 -6.83 2.83 36.98
CA GLY A 846 -5.97 1.79 37.52
C GLY A 846 -6.67 0.86 38.51
N ASN A 847 -7.99 0.94 38.68
CA ASN A 847 -8.72 -0.07 39.46
C ASN A 847 -8.68 -1.39 38.71
N VAL A 848 -8.48 -2.47 39.46
CA VAL A 848 -8.39 -3.82 38.91
C VAL A 848 -9.51 -4.65 39.50
N SER A 849 -10.29 -5.31 38.64
CA SER A 849 -11.32 -6.23 39.08
C SER A 849 -10.73 -7.34 39.95
N ALA A 850 -11.57 -7.99 40.76
CA ALA A 850 -11.21 -9.31 41.25
C ALA A 850 -10.89 -10.24 40.05
N GLY A 851 -10.05 -11.26 40.28
CA GLY A 851 -9.79 -12.27 39.26
C GLY A 851 -11.03 -13.07 38.94
N SER A 852 -11.19 -13.45 37.67
CA SER A 852 -12.10 -14.54 37.31
C SER A 852 -11.84 -15.78 38.18
N GLY A 853 -12.80 -16.69 38.25
CA GLY A 853 -12.50 -18.04 38.73
C GLY A 853 -11.35 -18.63 37.91
N PRO A 854 -10.38 -19.33 38.54
CA PRO A 854 -9.29 -19.96 37.80
C PRO A 854 -9.87 -21.01 36.86
N THR A 855 -9.57 -20.86 35.57
CA THR A 855 -9.94 -21.84 34.55
C THR A 855 -8.76 -22.77 34.34
N ALA A 856 -8.92 -24.03 34.74
CA ALA A 856 -7.91 -25.05 34.54
C ALA A 856 -8.01 -25.60 33.11
N VAL A 857 -6.87 -25.72 32.45
CA VAL A 857 -6.75 -26.42 31.17
C VAL A 857 -5.51 -27.30 31.22
N THR A 858 -5.67 -28.56 30.84
CA THR A 858 -4.55 -29.48 30.67
C THR A 858 -4.19 -29.50 29.19
N THR A 859 -2.96 -29.12 28.87
CA THR A 859 -2.47 -29.19 27.49
C THR A 859 -2.39 -30.63 27.01
N SER A 860 -2.71 -30.84 25.73
CA SER A 860 -2.70 -32.17 25.12
C SER A 860 -1.30 -32.80 25.12
N ASP A 861 -1.23 -34.12 24.94
CA ASP A 861 0.01 -34.81 24.57
C ASP A 861 0.33 -34.65 23.08
N LEU A 862 -0.59 -34.16 22.26
CA LEU A 862 -0.43 -34.09 20.81
C LEU A 862 0.56 -32.99 20.38
N LEU A 863 1.71 -33.40 19.85
CA LEU A 863 2.72 -32.49 19.29
C LEU A 863 2.45 -32.20 17.81
N PHE A 864 2.00 -33.19 17.05
CA PHE A 864 1.74 -33.08 15.61
C PHE A 864 0.80 -34.17 15.14
N LYS A 865 -0.04 -33.85 14.15
CA LYS A 865 -0.91 -34.81 13.48
C LYS A 865 -1.01 -34.46 12.00
N GLU A 866 -0.88 -35.47 11.15
CA GLU A 866 -1.14 -35.36 9.72
C GLU A 866 -1.94 -36.56 9.25
N GLN A 867 -3.05 -36.31 8.56
CA GLN A 867 -3.92 -37.33 7.95
C GLN A 867 -3.94 -37.21 6.42
N PHE A 868 -3.25 -36.22 5.85
CA PHE A 868 -3.13 -35.93 4.43
C PHE A 868 -4.45 -35.62 3.70
N GLU A 869 -5.57 -35.55 4.41
CA GLU A 869 -6.91 -35.28 3.85
C GLU A 869 -7.08 -33.88 3.24
N SER A 870 -6.13 -32.97 3.46
CA SER A 870 -6.06 -31.68 2.76
C SER A 870 -5.65 -31.81 1.29
N GLY A 871 -5.22 -33.01 0.85
CA GLY A 871 -4.66 -33.26 -0.47
C GLY A 871 -3.21 -32.77 -0.62
N THR A 872 -2.59 -32.26 0.43
CA THR A 872 -1.21 -31.74 0.43
C THR A 872 -0.40 -32.30 1.61
N ALA A 873 0.93 -32.32 1.47
CA ALA A 873 1.85 -32.68 2.56
C ALA A 873 2.51 -31.42 3.16
N ALA A 874 1.68 -30.46 3.59
CA ALA A 874 2.16 -29.19 4.14
C ALA A 874 3.09 -29.44 5.35
N GLY A 875 4.26 -28.80 5.35
CA GLY A 875 5.26 -28.97 6.41
C GLY A 875 6.14 -30.23 6.32
N TRP A 876 5.95 -31.06 5.29
CA TRP A 876 6.85 -32.19 4.99
C TRP A 876 7.95 -31.78 4.01
N THR A 877 9.16 -32.28 4.23
CA THR A 877 10.33 -32.02 3.38
C THR A 877 10.98 -33.34 2.99
N VAL A 878 11.14 -33.57 1.68
CA VAL A 878 11.88 -34.72 1.19
C VAL A 878 13.38 -34.52 1.47
N ALA A 879 13.92 -35.30 2.41
CA ALA A 879 15.29 -35.16 2.89
C ALA A 879 16.33 -35.93 2.02
N SER A 880 15.87 -36.63 0.98
CA SER A 880 16.69 -37.40 0.05
C SER A 880 16.67 -36.79 -1.35
N SER A 881 17.82 -36.66 -2.01
CA SER A 881 17.95 -36.05 -3.35
C SER A 881 17.30 -36.82 -4.51
N TRP A 882 16.74 -38.02 -4.27
CA TRP A 882 16.18 -38.90 -5.31
C TRP A 882 14.86 -39.58 -4.90
N GLY A 883 14.31 -39.26 -3.73
CA GLY A 883 13.06 -39.87 -3.25
C GLY A 883 11.83 -39.18 -3.82
N ASN A 884 10.83 -39.96 -4.22
CA ASN A 884 9.54 -39.45 -4.67
C ASN A 884 8.48 -39.63 -3.58
N PHE A 885 7.85 -38.53 -3.17
CA PHE A 885 6.78 -38.52 -2.19
C PHE A 885 5.66 -37.59 -2.65
N SER A 886 4.40 -38.05 -2.59
CA SER A 886 3.23 -37.27 -3.01
C SER A 886 1.99 -37.67 -2.23
N VAL A 887 1.03 -36.76 -2.08
CA VAL A 887 -0.28 -37.11 -1.54
C VAL A 887 -1.16 -37.58 -2.69
N VAL A 888 -1.77 -38.77 -2.54
CA VAL A 888 -2.61 -39.39 -3.58
C VAL A 888 -3.92 -39.87 -2.97
N SER A 889 -4.99 -39.83 -3.75
CA SER A 889 -6.27 -40.43 -3.35
C SER A 889 -6.18 -41.96 -3.43
N ASN A 890 -6.55 -42.66 -2.36
CA ASN A 890 -6.57 -44.12 -2.28
C ASN A 890 -7.85 -44.57 -1.56
N GLY A 891 -8.85 -45.05 -2.33
CA GLY A 891 -10.08 -45.60 -1.75
C GLY A 891 -11.00 -44.57 -1.07
N GLY A 892 -10.96 -43.31 -1.49
CA GLY A 892 -11.83 -42.24 -0.96
C GLY A 892 -11.24 -41.41 0.18
N SER A 893 -9.98 -41.67 0.56
CA SER A 893 -9.16 -40.88 1.50
C SER A 893 -7.82 -40.55 0.84
N TYR A 894 -7.15 -39.50 1.30
CA TYR A 894 -5.81 -39.14 0.83
C TYR A 894 -4.72 -39.77 1.70
N VAL A 895 -3.68 -40.29 1.07
CA VAL A 895 -2.54 -40.93 1.74
C VAL A 895 -1.22 -40.40 1.19
N TYR A 896 -0.17 -40.46 1.99
CA TYR A 896 1.16 -40.06 1.56
C TYR A 896 1.89 -41.23 0.90
N LEU A 897 1.93 -41.22 -0.43
CA LEU A 897 2.62 -42.21 -1.25
C LEU A 897 4.12 -41.90 -1.30
N ALA A 898 4.92 -42.87 -0.89
CA ALA A 898 6.33 -42.96 -1.22
C ALA A 898 6.50 -43.88 -2.43
N ASP A 899 6.64 -43.30 -3.62
CA ASP A 899 6.83 -44.04 -4.87
C ASP A 899 8.32 -44.27 -5.12
N ASN A 900 8.92 -45.07 -4.23
CA ASN A 900 10.36 -45.30 -4.18
C ASN A 900 10.71 -46.76 -4.52
N PHE A 901 9.92 -47.35 -5.43
CA PHE A 901 10.12 -48.74 -5.86
C PHE A 901 11.54 -48.95 -6.37
N ASP A 902 12.11 -48.00 -7.12
CA ASP A 902 13.45 -48.05 -7.70
C ASP A 902 14.52 -47.22 -6.95
N LYS A 903 14.20 -46.69 -5.75
CA LYS A 903 15.06 -45.75 -5.02
C LYS A 903 15.56 -46.32 -3.69
N GLY A 904 16.81 -46.05 -3.37
CA GLY A 904 17.38 -46.40 -2.07
C GLY A 904 17.16 -45.30 -1.02
N GLY A 905 16.78 -45.70 0.20
CA GLY A 905 17.03 -44.95 1.43
C GLY A 905 16.27 -43.63 1.58
N SER A 906 15.21 -43.43 0.81
CA SER A 906 14.39 -42.22 0.72
C SER A 906 13.67 -41.89 2.03
N LYS A 907 13.61 -40.59 2.35
CA LYS A 907 12.94 -40.09 3.56
C LYS A 907 12.21 -38.80 3.30
N SER A 908 11.11 -38.62 3.99
CA SER A 908 10.42 -37.32 4.11
C SER A 908 10.24 -37.01 5.59
N THR A 909 10.55 -35.79 6.00
CA THR A 909 10.59 -35.38 7.41
C THR A 909 9.66 -34.20 7.67
N ALA A 910 9.14 -34.11 8.89
CA ALA A 910 8.23 -33.05 9.32
C ALA A 910 8.37 -32.79 10.84
N GLY A 911 7.78 -31.68 11.30
CA GLY A 911 7.79 -31.31 12.72
C GLY A 911 9.03 -30.53 13.16
N ASP A 912 9.25 -30.49 14.47
CA ASP A 912 10.23 -29.62 15.13
C ASP A 912 11.55 -30.35 15.45
N ALA A 913 12.68 -29.69 15.19
CA ALA A 913 14.02 -30.20 15.52
C ALA A 913 14.31 -30.18 17.03
N GLY A 914 13.55 -29.42 17.82
CA GLY A 914 13.66 -29.29 19.27
C GLY A 914 12.98 -30.41 20.06
N TRP A 915 12.15 -31.26 19.43
CA TRP A 915 11.46 -32.32 20.17
C TRP A 915 12.44 -33.38 20.69
N THR A 916 12.38 -33.64 22.00
CA THR A 916 13.29 -34.54 22.71
C THR A 916 12.64 -35.88 23.03
N ASN A 917 11.54 -35.83 23.81
CA ASN A 917 10.78 -36.98 24.28
C ASN A 917 9.43 -37.01 23.59
N TYR A 918 9.27 -37.92 22.64
CA TYR A 918 8.04 -38.08 21.90
C TYR A 918 7.91 -39.50 21.36
N SER A 919 6.70 -39.85 20.97
CA SER A 919 6.42 -40.99 20.11
C SER A 919 5.95 -40.51 18.75
N VAL A 920 6.43 -41.15 17.69
CA VAL A 920 5.91 -41.01 16.34
C VAL A 920 5.25 -42.32 15.95
N GLU A 921 4.03 -42.25 15.44
CA GLU A 921 3.32 -43.38 14.86
C GLU A 921 2.75 -43.04 13.50
N ALA A 922 2.64 -44.03 12.63
CA ALA A 922 1.96 -43.91 11.33
C ALA A 922 1.42 -45.27 10.90
N LYS A 923 0.29 -45.25 10.19
CA LYS A 923 -0.17 -46.40 9.41
C LYS A 923 0.71 -46.52 8.18
N ILE A 924 1.31 -47.70 7.99
CA ILE A 924 2.17 -47.98 6.85
C ILE A 924 1.62 -49.19 6.11
N LYS A 925 1.34 -49.04 4.82
CA LYS A 925 0.98 -50.13 3.91
C LYS A 925 2.08 -50.27 2.86
N ALA A 926 2.84 -51.36 2.91
CA ALA A 926 3.75 -51.70 1.83
C ALA A 926 2.96 -52.26 0.66
N ASP A 927 2.95 -51.55 -0.46
CA ASP A 927 2.19 -51.95 -1.66
C ASP A 927 3.02 -52.91 -2.53
N GLN A 928 4.25 -52.49 -2.87
CA GLN A 928 5.14 -53.25 -3.73
C GLN A 928 6.58 -53.23 -3.22
N TRP A 929 7.27 -54.34 -3.45
CA TRP A 929 8.69 -54.50 -3.16
C TRP A 929 9.44 -54.77 -4.46
N GLN A 930 10.47 -53.97 -4.77
CA GLN A 930 11.27 -54.19 -5.99
C GLN A 930 12.25 -55.35 -5.84
N SER A 931 12.80 -55.50 -4.63
CA SER A 931 13.76 -56.55 -4.32
C SER A 931 13.50 -57.09 -2.93
N LEU A 932 14.17 -58.19 -2.59
CA LEU A 932 14.17 -58.68 -1.23
C LEU A 932 14.63 -57.58 -0.24
N TYR A 933 15.51 -56.65 -0.64
CA TYR A 933 16.02 -55.54 0.19
C TYR A 933 15.03 -54.38 0.44
N GLY A 934 13.74 -54.61 0.18
CA GLY A 934 12.68 -53.65 0.44
C GLY A 934 12.56 -53.29 1.93
N ARG A 935 12.46 -52.00 2.24
CA ARG A 935 12.27 -51.51 3.62
C ARG A 935 11.25 -50.39 3.69
N ILE A 936 10.50 -50.37 4.79
CA ILE A 936 9.57 -49.29 5.17
C ILE A 936 9.73 -48.99 6.65
N GLY A 937 9.50 -47.75 7.07
CA GLY A 937 9.66 -47.41 8.48
C GLY A 937 9.43 -45.96 8.85
N LEU A 938 9.82 -45.63 10.07
CA LEU A 938 9.73 -44.30 10.67
C LEU A 938 11.12 -43.75 10.96
N VAL A 939 11.26 -42.45 10.85
CA VAL A 939 12.44 -41.66 11.21
C VAL A 939 12.12 -40.86 12.47
N ALA A 940 13.08 -40.77 13.38
CA ALA A 940 12.97 -39.95 14.59
C ALA A 940 14.30 -39.30 14.94
N ARG A 941 14.23 -38.21 15.70
CA ARG A 941 15.33 -37.33 16.06
C ARG A 941 16.19 -36.96 14.86
N PHE A 942 15.53 -36.64 13.74
CA PHE A 942 16.21 -36.21 12.53
C PHE A 942 16.70 -34.77 12.71
N ALA A 943 18.01 -34.62 12.83
CA ALA A 943 18.67 -33.31 12.82
C ALA A 943 19.09 -32.95 11.39
N ASP A 944 19.74 -33.88 10.71
CA ASP A 944 20.20 -33.75 9.32
C ASP A 944 20.43 -35.13 8.69
N LYS A 945 20.91 -35.14 7.44
CA LYS A 945 21.19 -36.37 6.68
C LYS A 945 22.25 -37.29 7.31
N ASP A 946 23.03 -36.79 8.25
CA ASP A 946 24.15 -37.47 8.91
C ASP A 946 23.82 -37.82 10.38
N ASN A 947 22.66 -37.39 10.92
CA ASN A 947 22.31 -37.51 12.33
C ASN A 947 20.79 -37.77 12.53
N TYR A 948 20.40 -39.05 12.68
CA TYR A 948 19.01 -39.45 12.94
C TYR A 948 18.88 -40.90 13.44
N TYR A 949 17.77 -41.22 14.11
CA TYR A 949 17.32 -42.60 14.30
C TYR A 949 16.28 -42.97 13.26
N TYR A 950 16.18 -44.25 12.97
CA TYR A 950 15.06 -44.77 12.20
C TYR A 950 14.82 -46.24 12.52
N VAL A 951 13.55 -46.62 12.56
CA VAL A 951 13.12 -48.01 12.71
C VAL A 951 12.46 -48.45 11.42
N TYR A 952 12.85 -49.60 10.89
CA TYR A 952 12.29 -50.13 9.65
C TYR A 952 12.07 -51.63 9.72
N TYR A 953 11.09 -52.09 8.93
CA TYR A 953 10.94 -53.48 8.58
C TYR A 953 11.80 -53.80 7.36
N ASP A 954 12.58 -54.89 7.42
CA ASP A 954 13.36 -55.42 6.29
C ASP A 954 12.67 -56.67 5.74
N ASN A 955 12.20 -56.59 4.50
CA ASN A 955 11.44 -57.65 3.85
C ASN A 955 12.29 -58.89 3.55
N ASN A 956 13.61 -58.75 3.34
CA ASN A 956 14.51 -59.87 3.07
C ASN A 956 14.72 -60.70 4.33
N LEU A 957 15.00 -60.01 5.43
CA LEU A 957 15.40 -60.65 6.68
C LEU A 957 14.20 -61.06 7.54
N GLY A 958 13.00 -60.52 7.28
CA GLY A 958 11.85 -60.72 8.16
C GLY A 958 12.15 -60.17 9.56
N GLN A 959 12.66 -58.93 9.63
CA GLN A 959 13.08 -58.32 10.89
C GLN A 959 12.67 -56.86 10.98
N LEU A 960 12.30 -56.44 12.19
CA LEU A 960 12.22 -55.03 12.56
C LEU A 960 13.59 -54.62 13.12
N THR A 961 14.18 -53.56 12.60
CA THR A 961 15.50 -53.08 12.99
C THR A 961 15.44 -51.59 13.34
N LEU A 962 15.95 -51.24 14.52
CA LEU A 962 16.19 -49.86 14.94
C LEU A 962 17.67 -49.54 14.70
N ARG A 963 17.94 -48.51 13.90
CA ARG A 963 19.29 -48.02 13.59
C ARG A 963 19.45 -46.56 13.94
N LYS A 964 20.72 -46.16 13.98
CA LYS A 964 21.14 -44.77 14.11
C LYS A 964 22.15 -44.42 13.04
N VAL A 965 22.14 -43.16 12.63
CA VAL A 965 23.21 -42.51 11.88
C VAL A 965 23.74 -41.39 12.76
N VAL A 966 25.06 -41.38 12.98
CA VAL A 966 25.76 -40.34 13.75
C VAL A 966 27.00 -39.95 12.97
N GLY A 967 27.12 -38.68 12.60
CA GLY A 967 28.20 -38.19 11.73
C GLY A 967 28.29 -38.97 10.41
N GLY A 968 27.15 -39.37 9.84
CA GLY A 968 27.07 -40.12 8.58
C GLY A 968 27.39 -41.62 8.71
N THR A 969 27.75 -42.09 9.91
CA THR A 969 28.05 -43.51 10.16
C THR A 969 26.82 -44.23 10.69
N GLU A 970 26.42 -45.29 10.00
CA GLU A 970 25.23 -46.09 10.35
C GLU A 970 25.56 -47.29 11.25
N SER A 971 24.80 -47.49 12.31
CA SER A 971 24.93 -48.66 13.22
C SER A 971 23.58 -49.15 13.72
N THR A 972 23.50 -50.44 14.10
CA THR A 972 22.28 -51.05 14.64
C THR A 972 22.20 -50.83 16.16
N VAL A 973 21.03 -50.39 16.64
CA VAL A 973 20.73 -50.29 18.07
C VAL A 973 20.12 -51.61 18.56
N ALA A 974 19.11 -52.13 17.85
CA ALA A 974 18.46 -53.40 18.16
C ALA A 974 17.71 -53.96 16.94
N SER A 975 17.50 -55.27 16.92
CA SER A 975 16.69 -55.96 15.90
C SER A 975 15.87 -57.09 16.53
N THR A 976 14.74 -57.42 15.93
CA THR A 976 13.93 -58.60 16.29
C THR A 976 13.25 -59.18 15.05
N SER A 977 12.85 -60.46 15.13
CA SER A 977 12.08 -61.09 14.04
C SER A 977 10.66 -60.52 13.94
N LEU A 978 10.22 -60.24 12.71
CA LEU A 978 8.89 -59.74 12.39
C LEU A 978 8.48 -60.26 11.00
N THR A 979 7.21 -60.60 10.82
CA THR A 979 6.68 -60.96 9.49
C THR A 979 5.51 -60.05 9.20
N LEU A 980 5.55 -59.35 8.07
CA LEU A 980 4.47 -58.52 7.55
C LEU A 980 3.96 -59.10 6.24
N SER A 981 2.69 -58.89 5.94
CA SER A 981 2.11 -59.28 4.65
C SER A 981 2.10 -58.07 3.71
N THR A 982 2.57 -58.24 2.46
CA THR A 982 2.45 -57.21 1.43
C THR A 982 0.99 -56.84 1.20
N GLY A 983 0.71 -55.55 1.04
CA GLY A 983 -0.64 -55.00 0.89
C GLY A 983 -1.42 -54.82 2.19
N ALA A 984 -0.94 -55.37 3.32
CA ALA A 984 -1.54 -55.14 4.63
C ALA A 984 -1.04 -53.83 5.24
N GLN A 985 -1.95 -53.12 5.90
CA GLN A 985 -1.64 -51.91 6.65
C GLN A 985 -1.29 -52.28 8.09
N HIS A 986 -0.20 -51.71 8.59
CA HIS A 986 0.28 -51.94 9.95
C HIS A 986 0.55 -50.60 10.65
N LEU A 987 0.26 -50.51 11.94
CA LEU A 987 0.57 -49.32 12.74
C LEU A 987 1.98 -49.45 13.31
N PHE A 988 2.90 -48.63 12.82
CA PHE A 988 4.25 -48.53 13.37
C PHE A 988 4.27 -47.42 14.42
N LYS A 989 4.94 -47.65 15.55
CA LYS A 989 5.19 -46.62 16.56
C LYS A 989 6.63 -46.71 17.05
N LEU A 990 7.31 -45.57 17.13
CA LEU A 990 8.61 -45.41 17.79
C LEU A 990 8.48 -44.38 18.91
N GLU A 991 8.67 -44.82 20.15
CA GLU A 991 8.66 -44.00 21.37
C GLU A 991 10.10 -43.75 21.82
N LEU A 992 10.46 -42.49 22.02
CA LEU A 992 11.77 -42.05 22.51
C LEU A 992 11.55 -41.23 23.78
N ASN A 993 12.07 -41.70 24.91
CA ASN A 993 12.02 -40.97 26.19
C ASN A 993 13.40 -41.01 26.85
N GLY A 994 14.10 -39.87 26.83
CA GLY A 994 15.50 -39.79 27.19
C GLY A 994 16.35 -40.69 26.29
N SER A 995 17.04 -41.65 26.91
CA SER A 995 17.78 -42.70 26.19
C SER A 995 16.97 -43.96 25.92
N ALA A 996 15.77 -44.13 26.49
CA ALA A 996 14.94 -45.30 26.27
C ALA A 996 14.21 -45.20 24.93
N MET A 997 14.22 -46.30 24.17
CA MET A 997 13.61 -46.40 22.84
C MET A 997 12.78 -47.67 22.75
N LYS A 998 11.51 -47.51 22.39
CA LYS A 998 10.58 -48.63 22.20
C LYS A 998 9.95 -48.57 20.82
N ALA A 999 10.01 -49.66 20.07
CA ALA A 999 9.31 -49.79 18.80
C ALA A 999 8.19 -50.81 18.90
N TYR A 1000 7.02 -50.44 18.41
CA TYR A 1000 5.81 -51.25 18.38
C TYR A 1000 5.34 -51.42 16.94
N VAL A 1001 4.74 -52.57 16.67
CA VAL A 1001 3.98 -52.83 15.45
C VAL A 1001 2.63 -53.41 15.86
N ASP A 1002 1.55 -52.79 15.39
CA ASP A 1002 0.16 -53.12 15.73
C ASP A 1002 -0.08 -53.17 17.24
N GLY A 1003 0.44 -52.17 17.94
CA GLY A 1003 0.34 -52.04 19.41
C GLY A 1003 1.20 -53.02 20.21
N THR A 1004 1.85 -54.00 19.57
CA THR A 1004 2.71 -54.98 20.25
C THR A 1004 4.14 -54.48 20.32
N LEU A 1005 4.73 -54.43 21.52
CA LEU A 1005 6.14 -54.08 21.73
C LEU A 1005 7.06 -55.10 21.04
N LYS A 1006 7.94 -54.64 20.16
CA LYS A 1006 8.88 -55.46 19.39
C LYS A 1006 10.33 -55.21 19.79
N ILE A 1007 10.70 -53.95 20.01
CA ILE A 1007 12.05 -53.54 20.41
C ILE A 1007 11.93 -52.72 21.70
N ASN A 1008 12.78 -53.02 22.68
CA ASN A 1008 13.00 -52.22 23.88
C ASN A 1008 14.51 -52.08 24.07
N ALA A 1009 15.04 -50.89 23.83
CA ALA A 1009 16.48 -50.63 23.78
C ALA A 1009 16.82 -49.28 24.44
N THR A 1010 18.12 -49.03 24.62
CA THR A 1010 18.62 -47.75 25.13
C THR A 1010 19.74 -47.22 24.26
N ASP A 1011 19.65 -45.97 23.82
CA ASP A 1011 20.72 -45.26 23.10
C ASP A 1011 20.61 -43.74 23.36
N ALA A 1012 21.75 -43.08 23.54
CA ALA A 1012 21.81 -41.66 23.93
C ALA A 1012 22.58 -40.79 22.91
N SER A 1013 22.84 -41.31 21.71
CA SER A 1013 23.66 -40.60 20.72
C SER A 1013 23.01 -39.34 20.13
N LEU A 1014 21.68 -39.29 20.04
CA LEU A 1014 20.93 -38.11 19.57
C LEU A 1014 19.81 -37.79 20.56
N ALA A 1015 19.67 -36.52 20.94
CA ALA A 1015 18.76 -36.10 22.02
C ALA A 1015 17.44 -35.48 21.52
N SER A 1016 17.43 -34.89 20.33
CA SER A 1016 16.25 -34.24 19.75
C SER A 1016 16.25 -34.32 18.22
N GLY A 1017 15.11 -34.00 17.61
CA GLY A 1017 15.01 -33.82 16.16
C GLY A 1017 13.63 -34.17 15.61
N LYS A 1018 13.45 -33.85 14.33
CA LYS A 1018 12.20 -34.02 13.58
C LYS A 1018 11.80 -35.50 13.46
N ILE A 1019 10.54 -35.71 13.08
CA ILE A 1019 10.02 -37.02 12.68
C ILE A 1019 10.15 -37.21 11.18
N GLY A 1020 9.91 -38.43 10.69
CA GLY A 1020 9.72 -38.67 9.28
C GLY A 1020 9.30 -40.08 8.96
N VAL A 1021 9.18 -40.34 7.66
CA VAL A 1021 8.86 -41.65 7.08
C VAL A 1021 10.03 -42.12 6.22
N TYR A 1022 10.20 -43.44 6.13
CA TYR A 1022 11.34 -44.06 5.46
C TYR A 1022 10.89 -45.14 4.47
N THR A 1023 11.51 -45.16 3.28
CA THR A 1023 11.37 -46.24 2.29
C THR A 1023 12.71 -46.56 1.63
N HIS A 1024 12.86 -47.80 1.15
CA HIS A 1024 14.02 -48.23 0.37
C HIS A 1024 13.59 -49.41 -0.53
N PHE A 1025 13.70 -49.24 -1.86
CA PHE A 1025 13.26 -50.21 -2.88
C PHE A 1025 11.84 -50.75 -2.63
N ALA A 1026 10.94 -49.85 -2.26
CA ALA A 1026 9.58 -50.15 -1.87
C ALA A 1026 8.65 -49.01 -2.28
N GLN A 1027 7.46 -49.37 -2.74
CA GLN A 1027 6.32 -48.46 -2.83
C GLN A 1027 5.48 -48.64 -1.57
N ALA A 1028 5.21 -47.56 -0.84
CA ALA A 1028 4.46 -47.62 0.40
C ALA A 1028 3.56 -46.40 0.60
N TYR A 1029 2.44 -46.61 1.27
CA TYR A 1029 1.53 -45.55 1.69
C TYR A 1029 1.68 -45.31 3.19
N PHE A 1030 1.76 -44.04 3.56
CA PHE A 1030 1.79 -43.56 4.94
C PHE A 1030 0.53 -42.73 5.21
N ASP A 1031 -0.07 -42.95 6.37
CA ASP A 1031 -1.29 -42.28 6.77
C ASP A 1031 -1.37 -42.18 8.31
N ASP A 1032 -2.22 -41.29 8.82
CA ASP A 1032 -2.41 -40.98 10.24
C ASP A 1032 -1.08 -40.86 11.00
N VAL A 1033 -0.22 -39.95 10.56
CA VAL A 1033 1.02 -39.65 11.26
C VAL A 1033 0.67 -38.87 12.51
N VAL A 1034 0.93 -39.45 13.68
CA VAL A 1034 0.64 -38.84 14.97
C VAL A 1034 1.92 -38.77 15.79
N VAL A 1035 2.20 -37.60 16.35
CA VAL A 1035 3.32 -37.38 17.26
C VAL A 1035 2.78 -36.94 18.60
N LYS A 1036 3.18 -37.65 19.65
CA LYS A 1036 2.75 -37.37 21.02
C LYS A 1036 3.94 -37.21 21.95
N GLN A 1037 3.87 -36.26 22.86
CA GLN A 1037 4.78 -36.13 23.99
C GLN A 1037 4.65 -37.35 24.91
N VAL A 1038 5.77 -37.80 25.49
CA VAL A 1038 5.87 -38.98 26.37
C VAL A 1038 6.74 -38.75 27.58
#